data_AF-A0A4E0RS39-F1
#
_entry.id   AF-A0A4E0RS39-F1
#
_cell.length_a   1.000
_cell.length_b   1.000
_cell.length_c   1.000
_cell.angle_alpha   90.00
_cell.angle_beta   90.00
_cell.angle_gamma   90.00
#
_symmetry.space_group_name_H-M   'P 1'
#
loop_
_entity.id
_entity.type
_entity.pdbx_description
1 polymer ?
#
loop_
_entity_poly.entity_id
_entity_poly.type
_entity_poly.pdbx_seq_one_letter_code
_entity_poly.pdbx_strand_id
1 'polypeptide(L)'
;MNITPRCLVRTINSLAFIYTVLIVDIITTEEEAVCSRQDIRQTNVLERMCRCDVVEGDLSIAFVWLTRNLSFHRLREISGSLLLYDVDGLSSLSTLFPRLTVIRGHSLIYSYALVVRATAFQDIALPSLQLIERGGVRIENNPKLCHSNLVHWTALWNHSRLGDSKHPVDLINNGGPECSTRCPAKCPLLPDGQRGCWSETMCQTASSHPPLFVLLRFRYQYRQRRCVTVEQCLENISLPLIPTTPRISTKLETTNHSVNYSVLVEKEHSNAIYRGACVTQCPVDHVRDKSGHCTPCESQCPRKSCPELLIHDLRDLDALVGCYSAVAIYLSIQDGEPEFVNRLLEEAFSRLRVVEQSLRIVRSPVLTALPMLNNLQSLGTMHGNVSHPIVLEISGNDNLADMWSPRITSENLQGLILRGPGTIRITQNRRLCPNQVFQLFRSDAVRLVRPAAWLSDVERDLIQLTNGDLAYCNWSTILVNISQVDAISVQISWLKENISNTVYEEEEPVLMFLLYRHVPIGVTVTQNPGSSVLNEWKMLPVACATRWSSSLPRCTTVLGNLSPATRYAVYLEIRYPLRRTGALSKVLYFITRPVNPTAPRYTWLEAINASALNLTWIGPSSPGGQIDSYLIWFRSVPWNPRDYAQLDACLQNSDGLISGGPSAISSSTPFLWNEKADTGKKASRCKQCSRCPALHRVERLYKFVYECCVSSRCCDTSF
;
A
#
# COMPACT_ATOMS: atom_id res chain seq x y z
N MET A 1 56.87 -60.07 -2.86
CA MET A 1 56.17 -60.26 -4.15
C MET A 1 54.91 -59.39 -4.08
N ASN A 2 54.77 -58.27 -4.81
CA ASN A 2 54.72 -58.14 -6.28
C ASN A 2 53.75 -59.15 -6.91
N ILE A 3 52.53 -58.70 -7.26
CA ILE A 3 52.10 -58.45 -8.65
C ILE A 3 50.79 -57.64 -8.66
N THR A 4 50.81 -56.53 -9.39
CA THR A 4 49.66 -55.83 -10.01
C THR A 4 49.91 -55.90 -11.55
N PRO A 5 49.00 -55.53 -12.49
CA PRO A 5 47.95 -54.50 -12.37
C PRO A 5 46.65 -54.66 -13.23
N ARG A 6 45.84 -53.59 -13.24
CA ARG A 6 44.68 -53.29 -14.13
C ARG A 6 43.42 -54.15 -13.85
N CYS A 7 42.21 -53.58 -13.82
CA CYS A 7 41.75 -52.32 -14.41
C CYS A 7 41.38 -51.20 -13.41
N LEU A 8 41.89 -50.00 -13.69
CA LEU A 8 41.34 -48.73 -13.21
C LEU A 8 40.28 -48.22 -14.22
N VAL A 9 39.54 -47.15 -13.85
CA VAL A 9 38.57 -46.34 -14.63
C VAL A 9 37.08 -46.60 -14.30
N ARG A 10 36.58 -45.94 -13.22
CA ARG A 10 35.24 -45.28 -13.13
C ARG A 10 34.92 -44.72 -11.72
N THR A 11 35.76 -43.85 -11.15
CA THR A 11 35.45 -43.20 -9.84
C THR A 11 36.03 -41.79 -9.61
N ILE A 12 36.80 -41.22 -10.55
CA ILE A 12 37.55 -39.96 -10.30
C ILE A 12 36.92 -38.73 -10.97
N ASN A 13 36.13 -38.90 -12.03
CA ASN A 13 35.59 -37.75 -12.80
C ASN A 13 34.49 -36.96 -12.07
N SER A 14 33.83 -37.51 -11.05
CA SER A 14 32.70 -36.85 -10.38
C SER A 14 33.10 -35.69 -9.47
N LEU A 15 34.22 -35.81 -8.75
CA LEU A 15 34.69 -34.75 -7.85
C LEU A 15 35.43 -33.64 -8.60
N ALA A 16 36.26 -34.01 -9.59
CA ALA A 16 36.97 -33.04 -10.42
C ALA A 16 36.00 -32.11 -11.16
N PHE A 17 34.92 -32.65 -11.75
CA PHE A 17 33.96 -31.85 -12.52
C PHE A 17 33.17 -30.86 -11.63
N ILE A 18 32.79 -31.28 -10.42
CA ILE A 18 32.15 -30.39 -9.43
C ILE A 18 33.10 -29.25 -9.03
N TYR A 19 34.39 -29.56 -8.78
CA TYR A 19 35.39 -28.55 -8.41
C TYR A 19 35.70 -27.59 -9.57
N THR A 20 35.79 -28.07 -10.81
CA THR A 20 36.02 -27.20 -11.98
C THR A 20 34.81 -26.34 -12.32
N VAL A 21 33.58 -26.85 -12.21
CA VAL A 21 32.37 -26.03 -12.44
C VAL A 21 32.26 -24.94 -11.36
N LEU A 22 32.47 -25.28 -10.09
CA LEU A 22 32.48 -24.30 -9.00
C LEU A 22 33.59 -23.25 -9.13
N ILE A 23 34.74 -23.57 -9.74
CA ILE A 23 35.82 -22.60 -9.96
C ILE A 23 35.59 -21.76 -11.23
N VAL A 24 35.06 -22.32 -12.31
CA VAL A 24 34.85 -21.59 -13.57
C VAL A 24 33.78 -20.50 -13.43
N ASP A 25 32.69 -20.76 -12.70
CA ASP A 25 31.67 -19.73 -12.38
C ASP A 25 32.18 -18.64 -11.41
N ILE A 26 33.37 -18.78 -10.83
CA ILE A 26 33.99 -17.81 -9.90
C ILE A 26 35.04 -16.92 -10.58
N ILE A 27 35.62 -17.32 -11.73
CA ILE A 27 36.72 -16.60 -12.39
C ILE A 27 36.26 -15.94 -13.71
N THR A 28 35.12 -15.25 -13.67
CA THR A 28 34.78 -14.15 -14.59
C THR A 28 34.35 -12.92 -13.81
N THR A 29 35.28 -12.33 -13.05
CA THR A 29 35.09 -11.07 -12.33
C THR A 29 35.09 -9.89 -13.30
N GLU A 30 33.99 -9.70 -14.03
CA GLU A 30 33.56 -8.33 -14.30
C GLU A 30 33.21 -7.68 -12.96
N GLU A 31 33.68 -6.45 -12.72
CA GLU A 31 33.33 -5.72 -11.50
C GLU A 31 31.82 -5.44 -11.49
N GLU A 32 31.12 -5.77 -10.40
CA GLU A 32 29.69 -5.44 -10.25
C GLU A 32 29.53 -3.92 -10.31
N ALA A 33 28.89 -3.41 -11.37
CA ALA A 33 28.73 -1.99 -11.57
C ALA A 33 27.63 -1.44 -10.64
N VAL A 34 28.05 -0.89 -9.49
CA VAL A 34 27.18 -0.25 -8.51
C VAL A 34 26.90 1.20 -8.94
N CYS A 35 25.61 1.56 -9.03
CA CYS A 35 25.14 2.92 -9.28
C CYS A 35 24.47 3.48 -8.02
N SER A 36 24.62 4.78 -7.75
CA SER A 36 23.82 5.46 -6.73
C SER A 36 22.34 5.57 -7.12
N ARG A 37 21.47 5.98 -6.18
CA ARG A 37 20.07 6.40 -6.39
C ARG A 37 19.88 7.12 -7.73
N GLN A 38 18.92 6.68 -8.54
CA GLN A 38 18.61 7.27 -9.85
C GLN A 38 17.17 7.80 -9.88
N ASP A 39 16.99 9.02 -10.42
CA ASP A 39 15.69 9.61 -10.75
C ASP A 39 15.69 9.97 -12.24
N ILE A 40 15.00 9.16 -13.04
CA ILE A 40 15.05 9.17 -14.49
C ILE A 40 13.75 9.76 -15.03
N ARG A 41 13.83 11.03 -15.45
CA ARG A 41 12.71 11.79 -16.05
C ARG A 41 12.94 12.20 -17.50
N GLN A 42 14.07 11.77 -18.07
CA GLN A 42 14.49 12.06 -19.44
C GLN A 42 15.31 10.88 -19.98
N THR A 43 15.20 10.62 -21.28
CA THR A 43 15.82 9.45 -21.93
C THR A 43 17.35 9.51 -22.01
N ASN A 44 17.93 10.72 -21.95
CA ASN A 44 19.38 10.98 -21.92
C ASN A 44 20.12 10.42 -20.68
N VAL A 45 19.42 10.08 -19.59
CA VAL A 45 20.04 9.47 -18.39
C VAL A 45 20.14 7.94 -18.50
N LEU A 46 19.36 7.32 -19.39
CA LEU A 46 19.18 5.85 -19.46
C LEU A 46 20.47 5.08 -19.76
N GLU A 47 21.41 5.66 -20.51
CA GLU A 47 22.67 5.00 -20.87
C GLU A 47 23.50 4.55 -19.66
N ARG A 48 23.40 5.28 -18.53
CA ARG A 48 24.10 4.96 -17.29
C ARG A 48 23.58 3.67 -16.66
N MET A 49 22.28 3.42 -16.79
CA MET A 49 21.62 2.21 -16.27
C MET A 49 21.90 0.97 -17.13
N CYS A 50 22.20 1.12 -18.42
CA CYS A 50 22.52 -0.01 -19.31
C CYS A 50 23.77 -0.80 -18.87
N ARG A 51 24.66 -0.20 -18.07
CA ARG A 51 25.85 -0.86 -17.49
C ARG A 51 25.67 -1.29 -16.03
N CYS A 52 24.54 -1.01 -15.39
CA CYS A 52 24.38 -1.16 -13.94
C CYS A 52 24.00 -2.59 -13.52
N ASP A 53 24.73 -3.18 -12.56
CA ASP A 53 24.39 -4.47 -11.95
C ASP A 53 23.60 -4.30 -10.62
N VAL A 54 23.86 -3.22 -9.86
CA VAL A 54 23.22 -2.94 -8.57
C VAL A 54 22.92 -1.45 -8.41
N VAL A 55 21.71 -1.09 -7.96
CA VAL A 55 21.39 0.29 -7.54
C VAL A 55 21.43 0.41 -6.00
N GLU A 56 22.33 1.25 -5.50
CA GLU A 56 22.43 1.66 -4.11
C GLU A 56 21.54 2.88 -3.85
N GLY A 57 20.36 2.62 -3.27
CA GLY A 57 19.28 3.58 -3.10
C GLY A 57 18.07 3.23 -3.97
N ASP A 58 17.22 4.21 -4.23
CA ASP A 58 16.02 4.06 -5.04
C ASP A 58 16.29 4.16 -6.55
N LEU A 59 15.49 3.46 -7.35
CA LEU A 59 15.40 3.63 -8.79
C LEU A 59 14.02 4.17 -9.13
N SER A 60 13.94 5.43 -9.56
CA SER A 60 12.71 6.04 -10.06
C SER A 60 12.80 6.28 -11.57
N ILE A 61 11.75 5.89 -12.30
CA ILE A 61 11.55 6.25 -13.70
C ILE A 61 10.15 6.87 -13.80
N ALA A 62 10.07 8.15 -14.15
CA ALA A 62 8.82 8.90 -14.10
C ALA A 62 8.66 9.89 -15.25
N PHE A 63 7.47 9.91 -15.88
CA PHE A 63 7.13 10.77 -17.03
C PHE A 63 8.03 10.53 -18.26
N VAL A 64 8.32 9.27 -18.59
CA VAL A 64 9.25 8.91 -19.67
C VAL A 64 8.61 7.99 -20.70
N TRP A 65 8.75 8.35 -21.97
CA TRP A 65 8.48 7.46 -23.10
C TRP A 65 9.74 6.64 -23.42
N LEU A 66 9.71 5.34 -23.16
CA LEU A 66 10.84 4.43 -23.35
C LEU A 66 10.82 3.83 -24.77
N THR A 67 12.00 3.52 -25.32
CA THR A 67 12.10 2.87 -26.64
C THR A 67 12.01 1.35 -26.52
N ARG A 68 11.42 0.69 -27.52
CA ARG A 68 11.12 -0.76 -27.50
C ARG A 68 12.31 -1.70 -27.33
N ASN A 69 13.54 -1.19 -27.50
CA ASN A 69 14.78 -1.96 -27.45
C ASN A 69 15.60 -1.70 -26.16
N LEU A 70 15.07 -0.90 -25.22
CA LEU A 70 15.76 -0.56 -23.98
C LEU A 70 15.69 -1.72 -22.97
N SER A 71 16.85 -2.14 -22.45
CA SER A 71 16.93 -3.21 -21.44
C SER A 71 18.09 -3.05 -20.47
N PHE A 72 17.79 -2.97 -19.17
CA PHE A 72 18.78 -3.00 -18.08
C PHE A 72 19.12 -4.44 -17.71
N HIS A 73 19.54 -5.20 -18.72
CA HIS A 73 19.85 -6.63 -18.69
C HIS A 73 20.97 -7.05 -17.70
N ARG A 74 21.69 -6.11 -17.10
CA ARG A 74 22.66 -6.34 -16.03
C ARG A 74 22.06 -6.25 -14.62
N LEU A 75 21.01 -5.45 -14.42
CA LEU A 75 20.52 -5.08 -13.09
C LEU A 75 19.90 -6.29 -12.35
N ARG A 76 20.46 -6.60 -11.18
CA ARG A 76 20.06 -7.73 -10.31
C ARG A 76 19.47 -7.30 -8.97
N GLU A 77 19.92 -6.19 -8.41
CA GLU A 77 19.53 -5.74 -7.07
C GLU A 77 19.26 -4.23 -7.00
N ILE A 78 18.22 -3.84 -6.27
CA ILE A 78 17.93 -2.46 -5.84
C ILE A 78 17.87 -2.45 -4.31
N SER A 79 18.69 -1.63 -3.64
CA SER A 79 18.72 -1.62 -2.16
C SER A 79 17.62 -0.76 -1.53
N GLY A 80 17.15 0.27 -2.23
CA GLY A 80 15.98 1.06 -1.87
C GLY A 80 14.69 0.49 -2.46
N SER A 81 13.91 1.38 -3.05
CA SER A 81 12.64 1.09 -3.72
C SER A 81 12.69 1.31 -5.24
N LEU A 82 11.73 0.72 -5.96
CA LEU A 82 11.53 0.88 -7.40
C LEU A 82 10.21 1.63 -7.68
N LEU A 83 10.31 2.80 -8.30
CA LEU A 83 9.17 3.60 -8.78
C LEU A 83 9.10 3.60 -10.31
N LEU A 84 7.91 3.32 -10.82
CA LEU A 84 7.55 3.44 -12.23
C LEU A 84 6.24 4.25 -12.29
N TYR A 85 6.29 5.49 -12.78
CA TYR A 85 5.12 6.38 -12.78
C TYR A 85 4.96 7.13 -14.10
N ASP A 86 3.81 6.98 -14.77
CA ASP A 86 3.55 7.62 -16.08
C ASP A 86 4.64 7.28 -17.11
N VAL A 87 4.75 5.97 -17.40
CA VAL A 87 5.75 5.38 -18.29
C VAL A 87 5.03 4.64 -19.43
N ASP A 88 5.42 4.94 -20.67
CA ASP A 88 4.87 4.39 -21.91
C ASP A 88 6.00 3.98 -22.88
N GLY A 89 5.65 3.45 -24.05
CA GLY A 89 6.56 3.01 -25.11
C GLY A 89 7.03 1.55 -25.00
N LEU A 90 6.94 0.96 -23.81
CA LEU A 90 7.18 -0.47 -23.54
C LEU A 90 5.88 -1.19 -23.14
N SER A 91 5.74 -2.46 -23.52
CA SER A 91 4.58 -3.30 -23.18
C SER A 91 4.77 -4.15 -21.92
N SER A 92 6.00 -4.52 -21.56
CA SER A 92 6.30 -5.47 -20.49
C SER A 92 7.57 -5.08 -19.77
N LEU A 93 7.56 -5.11 -18.43
CA LEU A 93 8.76 -4.84 -17.62
C LEU A 93 9.83 -5.94 -17.72
N SER A 94 9.52 -7.11 -18.30
CA SER A 94 10.54 -8.12 -18.62
C SER A 94 11.56 -7.62 -19.63
N THR A 95 11.17 -6.71 -20.51
CA THR A 95 12.11 -6.07 -21.45
C THR A 95 13.08 -5.15 -20.71
N LEU A 96 12.59 -4.40 -19.72
CA LEU A 96 13.35 -3.38 -19.00
C LEU A 96 14.24 -3.99 -17.88
N PHE A 97 13.73 -4.99 -17.16
CA PHE A 97 14.35 -5.57 -15.96
C PHE A 97 14.43 -7.11 -15.99
N PRO A 98 14.97 -7.76 -17.05
CA PRO A 98 14.91 -9.22 -17.21
C PRO A 98 15.67 -10.03 -16.15
N ARG A 99 16.55 -9.40 -15.35
CA ARG A 99 17.38 -10.06 -14.33
C ARG A 99 17.20 -9.51 -12.91
N LEU A 100 16.27 -8.57 -12.68
CA LEU A 100 16.05 -7.99 -11.35
C LEU A 100 15.56 -9.09 -10.40
N THR A 101 16.37 -9.41 -9.40
CA THR A 101 16.22 -10.58 -8.53
C THR A 101 15.86 -10.20 -7.09
N VAL A 102 16.32 -9.04 -6.62
CA VAL A 102 16.12 -8.56 -5.24
C VAL A 102 15.75 -7.07 -5.21
N ILE A 103 14.75 -6.72 -4.40
CA ILE A 103 14.48 -5.34 -3.96
C ILE A 103 14.51 -5.31 -2.42
N ARG A 104 15.41 -4.54 -1.80
CA ARG A 104 15.59 -4.63 -0.33
C ARG A 104 14.69 -3.71 0.49
N GLY A 105 14.21 -2.60 -0.07
CA GLY A 105 13.32 -1.70 0.65
C GLY A 105 13.95 -1.06 1.90
N HIS A 106 15.25 -0.73 1.86
CA HIS A 106 15.90 0.04 2.92
C HIS A 106 15.25 1.44 3.06
N SER A 107 15.04 2.09 1.92
CA SER A 107 14.05 3.16 1.71
C SER A 107 12.77 2.57 1.10
N LEU A 108 11.61 3.17 1.42
CA LEU A 108 10.29 2.77 0.95
C LEU A 108 9.54 3.97 0.39
N ILE A 109 8.67 3.73 -0.59
CA ILE A 109 7.69 4.71 -1.05
C ILE A 109 6.38 4.34 -0.39
N TYR A 110 5.88 5.20 0.51
CA TYR A 110 4.71 4.97 1.39
C TYR A 110 5.00 3.83 2.37
N SER A 111 4.68 2.60 1.98
CA SER A 111 4.99 1.35 2.69
C SER A 111 5.42 0.26 1.72
N TYR A 112 5.72 0.62 0.47
CA TYR A 112 5.96 -0.29 -0.65
C TYR A 112 7.40 -0.14 -1.14
N ALA A 113 8.03 -1.28 -1.46
CA ALA A 113 9.35 -1.31 -2.11
C ALA A 113 9.23 -1.34 -3.64
N LEU A 114 8.05 -1.66 -4.17
CA LEU A 114 7.73 -1.63 -5.60
C LEU A 114 6.44 -0.83 -5.82
N VAL A 115 6.52 0.21 -6.65
CA VAL A 115 5.38 1.07 -7.03
C VAL A 115 5.30 1.20 -8.55
N VAL A 116 4.17 0.77 -9.13
CA VAL A 116 3.89 0.85 -10.58
C VAL A 116 2.57 1.58 -10.81
N ARG A 117 2.61 2.81 -11.31
CA ARG A 117 1.43 3.70 -11.36
C ARG A 117 1.24 4.35 -12.73
N ALA A 118 0.00 4.41 -13.20
CA ALA A 118 -0.39 5.12 -14.43
C ALA A 118 0.42 4.75 -15.69
N THR A 119 0.93 3.53 -15.77
CA THR A 119 1.77 3.07 -16.89
C THR A 119 0.94 2.40 -18.00
N ALA A 120 1.52 2.34 -19.20
CA ALA A 120 0.92 1.68 -20.36
C ALA A 120 1.23 0.17 -20.48
N PHE A 121 1.91 -0.42 -19.49
CA PHE A 121 2.31 -1.83 -19.50
C PHE A 121 1.10 -2.79 -19.57
N GLN A 122 1.29 -3.90 -20.28
CA GLN A 122 0.35 -5.02 -20.44
C GLN A 122 0.58 -6.10 -19.38
N ASP A 123 1.81 -6.29 -18.90
CA ASP A 123 2.16 -7.22 -17.83
C ASP A 123 3.37 -6.74 -17.00
N ILE A 124 3.51 -7.30 -15.78
CA ILE A 124 4.57 -6.93 -14.83
C ILE A 124 5.85 -7.75 -15.05
N ALA A 125 5.75 -9.01 -15.49
CA ALA A 125 6.86 -9.86 -15.95
C ALA A 125 8.26 -9.55 -15.37
N LEU A 126 8.43 -9.78 -14.06
CA LEU A 126 9.74 -9.76 -13.39
C LEU A 126 10.23 -11.20 -13.16
N PRO A 127 10.66 -11.93 -14.22
CA PRO A 127 10.90 -13.38 -14.16
C PRO A 127 11.88 -13.81 -13.07
N SER A 128 12.89 -12.99 -12.80
CA SER A 128 13.94 -13.28 -11.82
C SER A 128 13.62 -12.84 -10.40
N LEU A 129 12.56 -12.06 -10.15
CA LEU A 129 12.31 -11.48 -8.82
C LEU A 129 11.96 -12.58 -7.81
N GLN A 130 12.83 -12.77 -6.82
CA GLN A 130 12.75 -13.82 -5.81
C GLN A 130 12.61 -13.27 -4.39
N LEU A 131 13.07 -12.04 -4.13
CA LEU A 131 12.95 -11.41 -2.81
C LEU A 131 12.59 -9.92 -2.88
N ILE A 132 11.55 -9.56 -2.12
CA ILE A 132 11.33 -8.23 -1.57
C ILE A 132 11.62 -8.32 -0.07
N GLU A 133 12.73 -7.74 0.40
CA GLU A 133 13.22 -7.98 1.77
C GLU A 133 12.40 -7.25 2.85
N ARG A 134 11.95 -6.04 2.53
CA ARG A 134 11.12 -5.19 3.41
C ARG A 134 10.16 -4.37 2.54
N GLY A 135 8.92 -4.25 2.98
CA GLY A 135 7.90 -3.42 2.34
C GLY A 135 7.00 -4.17 1.37
N GLY A 136 5.86 -3.54 1.07
CA GLY A 136 4.82 -4.06 0.21
C GLY A 136 5.00 -3.77 -1.28
N VAL A 137 3.91 -3.99 -2.04
CA VAL A 137 3.82 -3.69 -3.47
C VAL A 137 2.55 -2.87 -3.75
N ARG A 138 2.66 -1.79 -4.52
CA ARG A 138 1.51 -0.99 -4.97
C ARG A 138 1.49 -0.84 -6.48
N ILE A 139 0.42 -1.31 -7.11
CA ILE A 139 0.21 -1.26 -8.54
C ILE A 139 -1.13 -0.56 -8.76
N GLU A 140 -1.12 0.63 -9.37
CA GLU A 140 -2.27 1.55 -9.35
C GLU A 140 -2.55 2.22 -10.72
N ASN A 141 -3.81 2.20 -11.17
CA ASN A 141 -4.31 2.90 -12.36
C ASN A 141 -3.57 2.51 -13.66
N ASN A 142 -3.18 1.25 -13.84
CA ASN A 142 -2.53 0.77 -15.07
C ASN A 142 -3.57 0.04 -15.98
N PRO A 143 -4.26 0.73 -16.91
CA PRO A 143 -5.49 0.23 -17.54
C PRO A 143 -5.29 -0.90 -18.56
N LYS A 144 -4.04 -1.19 -18.95
CA LYS A 144 -3.68 -2.29 -19.84
C LYS A 144 -3.13 -3.52 -19.08
N LEU A 145 -2.86 -3.37 -17.77
CA LEU A 145 -2.01 -4.27 -17.01
C LEU A 145 -2.75 -5.51 -16.47
N CYS A 146 -2.59 -6.64 -17.14
CA CYS A 146 -3.10 -7.93 -16.72
C CYS A 146 -2.13 -8.66 -15.75
N HIS A 147 -2.52 -9.82 -15.23
CA HIS A 147 -1.71 -10.76 -14.42
C HIS A 147 -1.18 -10.26 -13.06
N SER A 148 -1.26 -8.96 -12.74
CA SER A 148 -0.81 -8.40 -11.45
C SER A 148 -1.46 -9.03 -10.21
N ASN A 149 -2.67 -9.58 -10.36
CA ASN A 149 -3.45 -10.31 -9.36
C ASN A 149 -3.23 -11.84 -9.38
N LEU A 150 -2.41 -12.35 -10.30
CA LEU A 150 -2.04 -13.76 -10.47
C LEU A 150 -0.57 -14.03 -10.09
N VAL A 151 0.14 -12.99 -9.63
CA VAL A 151 1.44 -13.10 -8.95
C VAL A 151 1.17 -13.33 -7.45
N HIS A 152 1.76 -14.38 -6.87
CA HIS A 152 1.68 -14.65 -5.44
C HIS A 152 2.78 -13.84 -4.71
N TRP A 153 2.49 -12.57 -4.46
CA TRP A 153 3.41 -11.58 -3.87
C TRP A 153 3.94 -11.97 -2.49
N THR A 154 3.12 -12.64 -1.69
CA THR A 154 3.47 -13.24 -0.39
C THR A 154 4.68 -14.16 -0.46
N ALA A 155 4.80 -14.97 -1.52
CA ALA A 155 5.91 -15.91 -1.70
C ALA A 155 7.26 -15.22 -1.98
N LEU A 156 7.27 -13.90 -2.21
CA LEU A 156 8.47 -13.10 -2.43
C LEU A 156 9.01 -12.44 -1.15
N TRP A 157 8.42 -12.69 0.03
CA TRP A 157 8.84 -12.07 1.30
C TRP A 157 9.67 -12.98 2.19
N ASN A 158 10.52 -12.36 3.01
CA ASN A 158 11.36 -13.07 3.98
C ASN A 158 10.55 -13.49 5.22
N HIS A 159 9.97 -14.69 5.17
CA HIS A 159 9.20 -15.30 6.26
C HIS A 159 10.02 -15.55 7.54
N SER A 160 11.35 -15.40 7.53
CA SER A 160 12.21 -15.64 8.70
C SER A 160 12.13 -14.56 9.78
N ARG A 161 11.53 -13.39 9.52
CA ARG A 161 11.34 -12.32 10.53
C ARG A 161 9.98 -12.42 11.21
N LEU A 162 9.90 -13.31 12.20
CA LEU A 162 8.77 -13.43 13.14
C LEU A 162 8.59 -12.11 13.93
N GLY A 163 7.82 -11.17 13.40
CA GLY A 163 7.46 -9.92 14.08
C GLY A 163 7.05 -8.76 13.17
N ASP A 164 7.54 -8.71 11.92
CA ASP A 164 7.23 -7.59 11.02
C ASP A 164 5.82 -7.70 10.41
N SER A 165 5.11 -6.56 10.39
CA SER A 165 3.73 -6.44 9.93
C SER A 165 3.51 -6.90 8.48
N LYS A 166 2.32 -7.49 8.23
CA LYS A 166 1.84 -7.86 6.88
C LYS A 166 2.20 -6.78 5.85
N HIS A 167 3.09 -7.12 4.92
CA HIS A 167 3.48 -6.21 3.85
C HIS A 167 2.25 -5.97 2.94
N PRO A 168 1.86 -4.71 2.69
CA PRO A 168 0.62 -4.42 1.96
C PRO A 168 0.75 -4.70 0.46
N VAL A 169 -0.32 -5.18 -0.17
CA VAL A 169 -0.38 -5.46 -1.62
C VAL A 169 -1.61 -4.78 -2.20
N ASP A 170 -1.39 -3.62 -2.81
CA ASP A 170 -2.45 -2.75 -3.30
C ASP A 170 -2.55 -2.88 -4.82
N LEU A 171 -3.63 -3.51 -5.31
CA LEU A 171 -3.91 -3.69 -6.74
C LEU A 171 -5.15 -2.87 -7.13
N ILE A 172 -4.94 -1.60 -7.45
CA ILE A 172 -6.02 -0.61 -7.61
C ILE A 172 -6.20 -0.23 -9.09
N ASN A 173 -7.40 -0.36 -9.63
CA ASN A 173 -7.77 0.10 -10.99
C ASN A 173 -6.83 -0.39 -12.13
N ASN A 174 -6.37 -1.64 -12.08
CA ASN A 174 -5.52 -2.22 -13.12
C ASN A 174 -6.29 -3.17 -14.05
N GLY A 175 -5.79 -3.30 -15.28
CA GLY A 175 -6.28 -4.27 -16.27
C GLY A 175 -7.46 -3.77 -17.11
N GLY A 176 -7.59 -4.40 -18.29
CA GLY A 176 -8.66 -4.16 -19.26
C GLY A 176 -9.71 -5.29 -19.28
N PRO A 177 -10.79 -5.12 -20.07
CA PRO A 177 -11.89 -6.09 -20.14
C PRO A 177 -11.52 -7.46 -20.75
N GLU A 178 -10.34 -7.57 -21.36
CA GLU A 178 -9.86 -8.77 -22.07
C GLU A 178 -8.79 -9.55 -21.30
N CYS A 179 -8.42 -9.14 -20.08
CA CYS A 179 -7.38 -9.81 -19.29
C CYS A 179 -7.74 -11.26 -18.93
N SER A 180 -6.81 -12.20 -19.17
CA SER A 180 -6.90 -13.55 -18.63
C SER A 180 -7.03 -13.55 -17.10
N THR A 181 -7.86 -14.48 -16.59
CA THR A 181 -8.06 -14.72 -15.16
C THR A 181 -7.33 -15.98 -14.66
N ARG A 182 -6.47 -16.59 -15.48
CA ARG A 182 -5.80 -17.86 -15.18
C ARG A 182 -4.37 -17.91 -15.70
N CYS A 183 -3.48 -18.45 -14.86
CA CYS A 183 -2.13 -18.78 -15.27
C CYS A 183 -2.07 -19.97 -16.24
N PRO A 184 -1.05 -20.05 -17.10
CA PRO A 184 -0.84 -21.19 -18.00
C PRO A 184 -0.80 -22.53 -17.26
N ALA A 185 -1.41 -23.56 -17.86
CA ALA A 185 -1.45 -24.90 -17.28
C ALA A 185 -0.06 -25.52 -17.05
N LYS A 186 0.95 -25.08 -17.81
CA LYS A 186 2.37 -25.45 -17.68
C LYS A 186 3.07 -24.89 -16.42
N CYS A 187 2.45 -23.97 -15.67
CA CYS A 187 3.10 -23.38 -14.51
C CYS A 187 3.13 -24.32 -13.29
N PRO A 188 4.22 -24.32 -12.51
CA PRO A 188 4.33 -25.13 -11.31
C PRO A 188 3.33 -24.68 -10.25
N LEU A 189 3.03 -25.57 -9.31
CA LEU A 189 2.28 -25.25 -8.11
C LEU A 189 3.24 -24.64 -7.07
N LEU A 190 2.79 -23.56 -6.43
CA LEU A 190 3.42 -22.96 -5.27
C LEU A 190 3.11 -23.78 -4.00
N PRO A 191 3.81 -23.54 -2.87
CA PRO A 191 3.60 -24.29 -1.63
C PRO A 191 2.19 -24.20 -1.01
N ASP A 192 1.36 -23.25 -1.46
CA ASP A 192 -0.04 -23.08 -1.07
C ASP A 192 -1.03 -23.82 -1.99
N GLY A 193 -0.53 -24.53 -3.01
CA GLY A 193 -1.34 -25.25 -3.99
C GLY A 193 -1.87 -24.39 -5.15
N GLN A 194 -1.52 -23.10 -5.24
CA GLN A 194 -1.92 -22.23 -6.35
C GLN A 194 -0.86 -22.16 -7.45
N ARG A 195 -1.22 -21.62 -8.63
CA ARG A 195 -0.27 -21.31 -9.71
C ARG A 195 -0.03 -19.81 -9.75
N GLY A 196 1.23 -19.40 -9.63
CA GLY A 196 1.65 -18.02 -9.86
C GLY A 196 2.14 -17.81 -11.30
N CYS A 197 1.84 -16.65 -11.88
CA CYS A 197 2.35 -16.25 -13.19
C CYS A 197 2.51 -14.74 -13.29
N TRP A 198 3.52 -14.30 -14.04
CA TRP A 198 3.77 -12.90 -14.30
C TRP A 198 3.13 -12.41 -15.61
N SER A 199 2.84 -13.31 -16.56
CA SER A 199 2.14 -13.05 -17.83
C SER A 199 1.53 -14.35 -18.41
N GLU A 200 0.88 -14.27 -19.57
CA GLU A 200 0.31 -15.42 -20.30
C GLU A 200 1.36 -16.44 -20.77
N THR A 201 2.63 -16.07 -20.80
CA THR A 201 3.73 -16.95 -21.24
C THR A 201 4.67 -17.34 -20.12
N MET A 202 4.71 -16.56 -19.03
CA MET A 202 5.76 -16.55 -18.01
C MET A 202 5.21 -16.90 -16.62
N CYS A 203 5.68 -18.02 -16.07
CA CYS A 203 5.29 -18.51 -14.75
C CYS A 203 6.10 -17.84 -13.63
N GLN A 204 5.56 -17.78 -12.41
CA GLN A 204 6.31 -17.41 -11.22
C GLN A 204 7.16 -18.60 -10.76
N THR A 205 8.44 -18.37 -10.46
CA THR A 205 9.34 -19.40 -9.93
C THR A 205 9.19 -19.53 -8.42
N ALA A 206 8.97 -20.76 -7.93
CA ALA A 206 8.90 -21.07 -6.51
C ALA A 206 10.30 -21.41 -5.96
N SER A 207 10.97 -20.44 -5.34
CA SER A 207 12.22 -20.67 -4.59
C SER A 207 11.92 -20.87 -3.11
N SER A 208 12.06 -22.10 -2.57
CA SER A 208 11.83 -22.39 -1.15
C SER A 208 12.81 -21.71 -0.20
N HIS A 209 13.95 -21.24 -0.74
CA HIS A 209 14.96 -20.46 -0.04
C HIS A 209 15.42 -19.31 -0.97
N PRO A 210 15.78 -18.13 -0.43
CA PRO A 210 16.51 -17.14 -1.20
C PRO A 210 17.82 -17.74 -1.74
N PRO A 211 18.28 -17.35 -2.94
CA PRO A 211 19.51 -17.89 -3.51
C PRO A 211 20.72 -17.57 -2.62
N LEU A 212 21.75 -18.42 -2.63
CA LEU A 212 22.84 -18.37 -1.66
C LEU A 212 23.51 -16.99 -1.51
N PHE A 213 23.64 -16.22 -2.59
CA PHE A 213 24.20 -14.87 -2.53
C PHE A 213 23.38 -13.89 -1.68
N VAL A 214 22.07 -14.12 -1.51
CA VAL A 214 21.19 -13.33 -0.64
C VAL A 214 21.38 -13.71 0.82
N LEU A 215 21.54 -15.00 1.12
CA LEU A 215 21.80 -15.49 2.48
C LEU A 215 23.21 -15.11 2.97
N LEU A 216 24.20 -15.03 2.07
CA LEU A 216 25.59 -14.69 2.37
C LEU A 216 25.84 -13.20 2.64
N ARG A 217 24.90 -12.29 2.31
CA ARG A 217 25.08 -10.83 2.45
C ARG A 217 25.16 -10.33 3.91
N PHE A 218 24.95 -11.18 4.93
CA PHE A 218 24.81 -10.76 6.34
C PHE A 218 25.88 -11.27 7.32
N ARG A 219 27.15 -10.94 7.05
CA ARG A 219 28.11 -10.49 8.11
C ARG A 219 28.55 -9.02 7.95
N TYR A 220 27.80 -8.28 7.12
CA TYR A 220 27.56 -6.83 7.13
C TYR A 220 28.75 -5.88 7.09
N GLN A 221 29.27 -5.72 5.90
CA GLN A 221 30.43 -4.90 5.67
C GLN A 221 30.43 -4.37 4.18
N TYR A 222 31.32 -3.45 3.78
CA TYR A 222 31.14 -2.49 2.63
C TYR A 222 32.52 -2.17 1.93
N ARG A 223 32.70 -1.18 1.01
CA ARG A 223 34.11 -0.84 0.57
C ARG A 223 34.55 0.60 0.22
N GLN A 224 33.81 1.71 0.37
CA GLN A 224 34.44 3.07 0.42
C GLN A 224 33.84 4.02 1.48
N ARG A 225 34.68 4.48 2.45
CA ARG A 225 34.29 5.13 3.73
C ARG A 225 33.14 4.40 4.47
N ARG A 226 33.51 3.42 5.32
CA ARG A 226 33.03 2.04 5.14
C ARG A 226 33.14 1.10 6.37
N CYS A 227 32.32 0.05 6.37
CA CYS A 227 32.58 -1.30 6.92
C CYS A 227 33.37 -2.15 5.86
N VAL A 228 33.95 -3.37 6.06
CA VAL A 228 34.58 -4.21 4.94
C VAL A 228 34.65 -5.75 5.18
N THR A 229 34.22 -6.76 4.37
CA THR A 229 32.98 -7.04 3.54
C THR A 229 32.34 -8.43 3.89
N VAL A 230 33.13 -9.50 3.85
CA VAL A 230 33.19 -10.71 4.71
C VAL A 230 34.68 -11.06 4.70
N GLU A 231 35.30 -11.24 5.86
CA GLU A 231 36.78 -11.39 5.97
C GLU A 231 37.54 -10.28 5.21
N GLN A 232 37.02 -9.05 5.33
CA GLN A 232 37.57 -7.83 4.74
C GLN A 232 37.81 -7.88 3.21
N CYS A 233 37.05 -8.72 2.49
CA CYS A 233 37.00 -8.83 1.03
C CYS A 233 38.12 -9.61 0.36
N LEU A 234 38.72 -10.58 1.05
CA LEU A 234 39.73 -11.50 0.51
C LEU A 234 41.05 -10.83 0.09
N GLU A 235 41.58 -9.91 0.92
CA GLU A 235 42.96 -9.37 0.78
C GLU A 235 44.07 -10.39 1.08
N ASN A 236 43.84 -11.69 0.81
CA ASN A 236 44.77 -12.78 1.15
C ASN A 236 44.84 -13.91 0.12
N ILE A 237 44.63 -13.61 -1.18
CA ILE A 237 44.87 -14.56 -2.28
C ILE A 237 46.39 -14.68 -2.54
N SER A 238 47.06 -15.41 -1.65
CA SER A 238 48.35 -16.05 -1.88
C SER A 238 48.21 -17.49 -1.33
N LEU A 239 48.80 -18.53 -1.92
CA LEU A 239 50.20 -18.73 -2.32
C LEU A 239 50.26 -19.69 -3.54
N PRO A 240 51.42 -19.85 -4.21
CA PRO A 240 52.33 -20.90 -3.74
C PRO A 240 53.59 -20.40 -3.02
N LEU A 241 54.09 -21.21 -2.09
CA LEU A 241 55.36 -20.98 -1.40
C LEU A 241 56.52 -21.30 -2.34
N ILE A 242 57.49 -20.38 -2.43
CA ILE A 242 58.89 -20.72 -2.72
C ILE A 242 59.71 -20.31 -1.48
N PRO A 243 60.19 -21.27 -0.66
CA PRO A 243 60.81 -20.95 0.62
C PRO A 243 62.33 -20.72 0.50
N THR A 244 62.76 -19.46 0.41
CA THR A 244 64.16 -19.07 0.66
C THR A 244 64.29 -17.77 1.44
N THR A 245 64.78 -17.88 2.68
CA THR A 245 65.49 -16.81 3.41
C THR A 245 66.79 -16.42 2.67
N PRO A 246 67.43 -15.23 2.91
CA PRO A 246 67.40 -14.49 4.17
C PRO A 246 67.35 -12.93 4.11
N ARG A 247 67.38 -12.36 5.32
CA ARG A 247 67.71 -10.98 5.73
C ARG A 247 68.49 -10.11 4.72
N ILE A 248 68.17 -8.81 4.70
CA ILE A 248 69.12 -7.70 4.94
C ILE A 248 68.35 -6.42 5.34
N SER A 249 69.04 -5.46 5.98
CA SER A 249 68.46 -4.24 6.56
C SER A 249 69.15 -2.96 6.07
N THR A 250 68.39 -1.97 5.60
CA THR A 250 68.77 -0.55 5.43
C THR A 250 67.50 0.30 5.55
N LYS A 251 67.41 1.22 6.50
CA LYS A 251 67.85 2.63 6.42
C LYS A 251 67.11 3.47 5.36
N LEU A 252 66.20 4.32 5.86
CA LEU A 252 66.10 5.76 5.64
C LEU A 252 66.60 6.32 4.29
N GLU A 253 65.72 7.02 3.56
CA GLU A 253 66.02 8.39 3.14
C GLU A 253 64.76 9.24 2.90
N THR A 254 64.90 10.56 3.01
CA THR A 254 63.81 11.55 2.99
C THR A 254 63.92 12.46 1.77
N THR A 255 62.83 12.64 1.02
CA THR A 255 62.70 13.74 0.06
C THR A 255 61.44 14.55 0.33
N ASN A 256 61.62 15.78 0.81
CA ASN A 256 60.52 16.72 1.08
C ASN A 256 59.84 17.16 -0.22
N HIS A 257 58.53 16.92 -0.35
CA HIS A 257 57.65 17.74 -1.20
C HIS A 257 56.37 18.08 -0.40
N SER A 258 56.47 19.18 0.35
CA SER A 258 55.39 19.74 1.16
C SER A 258 54.39 20.49 0.28
N VAL A 259 53.43 19.76 -0.32
CA VAL A 259 52.29 20.39 -1.02
C VAL A 259 51.19 20.71 -0.01
N ASN A 260 51.02 21.99 0.31
CA ASN A 260 50.15 22.45 1.39
C ASN A 260 48.68 22.61 0.93
N TYR A 261 47.95 21.50 0.78
CA TYR A 261 46.53 21.49 0.40
C TYR A 261 45.59 21.70 1.60
N SER A 262 45.65 22.87 2.23
CA SER A 262 44.84 23.21 3.40
C SER A 262 43.44 23.80 3.06
N VAL A 263 42.73 23.27 2.06
CA VAL A 263 41.27 23.49 1.86
C VAL A 263 40.59 22.26 1.24
N LEU A 264 40.28 21.26 2.08
CA LEU A 264 39.11 20.39 1.92
C LEU A 264 38.63 19.97 3.32
N VAL A 265 37.58 20.61 3.82
CA VAL A 265 36.87 20.11 5.02
C VAL A 265 36.03 18.92 4.55
N GLU A 266 36.54 17.71 4.76
CA GLU A 266 35.85 16.49 4.36
C GLU A 266 34.54 16.34 5.14
N LYS A 267 33.42 16.25 4.42
CA LYS A 267 32.11 15.95 5.01
C LYS A 267 32.12 14.53 5.60
N GLU A 268 32.28 14.42 6.91
CA GLU A 268 32.48 13.17 7.67
C GLU A 268 31.23 12.25 7.70
N HIS A 269 30.89 11.67 6.55
CA HIS A 269 29.87 10.62 6.44
C HIS A 269 30.49 9.27 6.83
N SER A 270 30.34 8.90 8.10
CA SER A 270 30.86 7.63 8.63
C SER A 270 29.73 6.61 8.81
N ASN A 271 29.62 5.67 7.87
CA ASN A 271 28.71 4.53 7.96
C ASN A 271 28.95 3.72 9.26
N ALA A 272 27.89 3.17 9.84
CA ALA A 272 27.84 2.58 11.18
C ALA A 272 27.22 1.17 11.21
N ILE A 273 27.24 0.47 12.35
CA ILE A 273 26.87 -0.96 12.46
C ILE A 273 25.83 -1.18 13.57
N TYR A 274 24.59 -1.53 13.22
CA TYR A 274 23.46 -1.72 14.15
C TYR A 274 22.81 -3.11 14.02
N ARG A 275 22.76 -3.88 15.12
CA ARG A 275 22.24 -5.28 15.13
C ARG A 275 22.87 -6.15 14.03
N GLY A 276 24.18 -6.01 13.88
CA GLY A 276 24.96 -6.54 12.75
C GLY A 276 24.96 -5.61 11.53
N ALA A 277 23.86 -4.95 11.17
CA ALA A 277 23.71 -4.27 9.89
C ALA A 277 24.57 -3.02 9.70
N CYS A 278 25.34 -2.95 8.61
CA CYS A 278 26.00 -1.72 8.17
C CYS A 278 24.92 -0.76 7.64
N VAL A 279 24.76 0.40 8.28
CA VAL A 279 23.71 1.41 8.09
C VAL A 279 24.33 2.80 7.91
N THR A 280 23.66 3.69 7.18
CA THR A 280 24.20 5.02 6.85
C THR A 280 24.21 5.99 8.02
N GLN A 281 23.27 5.83 8.96
CA GLN A 281 23.19 6.55 10.23
C GLN A 281 22.67 5.61 11.32
N CYS A 282 23.00 5.88 12.58
CA CYS A 282 22.45 5.11 13.70
C CYS A 282 20.96 5.40 13.94
N PRO A 283 20.20 4.41 14.46
CA PRO A 283 18.78 4.59 14.78
C PRO A 283 18.57 5.60 15.92
N VAL A 284 17.31 5.80 16.29
CA VAL A 284 16.93 6.69 17.40
C VAL A 284 17.63 6.24 18.69
N ASP A 285 18.06 7.22 19.49
CA ASP A 285 18.78 7.04 20.77
C ASP A 285 20.09 6.23 20.69
N HIS A 286 20.69 6.10 19.50
CA HIS A 286 21.99 5.45 19.29
C HIS A 286 23.01 6.37 18.58
N VAL A 287 24.28 6.27 18.99
CA VAL A 287 25.44 6.96 18.44
C VAL A 287 26.40 5.96 17.81
N ARG A 288 27.05 6.38 16.73
CA ARG A 288 28.20 5.67 16.16
C ARG A 288 29.40 5.86 17.08
N ASP A 289 29.88 4.77 17.68
CA ASP A 289 31.09 4.78 18.50
C ASP A 289 32.37 4.86 17.64
N LYS A 290 33.53 4.75 18.30
CA LYS A 290 34.84 4.74 17.61
C LYS A 290 35.11 3.44 16.83
N SER A 291 34.50 2.30 17.20
CA SER A 291 34.61 1.05 16.43
C SER A 291 33.71 1.03 15.19
N GLY A 292 32.73 1.94 15.12
CA GLY A 292 31.74 2.04 14.06
C GLY A 292 30.41 1.37 14.38
N HIS A 293 30.23 0.82 15.58
CA HIS A 293 28.96 0.27 16.04
C HIS A 293 28.02 1.34 16.58
N CYS A 294 26.71 1.11 16.44
CA CYS A 294 25.67 1.96 16.99
C CYS A 294 25.36 1.54 18.44
N THR A 295 25.85 2.31 19.40
CA THR A 295 25.64 2.12 20.85
C THR A 295 24.56 3.07 21.37
N PRO A 296 23.71 2.67 22.33
CA PRO A 296 22.72 3.57 22.93
C PRO A 296 23.40 4.77 23.61
N CYS A 297 22.81 5.96 23.49
CA CYS A 297 23.40 7.24 23.96
C CYS A 297 22.48 8.10 24.85
N GLU A 298 21.22 7.71 25.03
CA GLU A 298 20.25 8.35 25.92
C GLU A 298 20.27 9.90 25.86
N SER A 299 20.69 10.56 26.93
CA SER A 299 20.71 12.03 27.05
C SER A 299 21.85 12.70 26.28
N GLN A 300 22.89 11.95 25.90
CA GLN A 300 24.17 12.43 25.33
C GLN A 300 24.24 12.32 23.80
N CYS A 301 23.17 11.86 23.13
CA CYS A 301 23.13 11.76 21.68
C CYS A 301 23.35 13.15 21.01
N PRO A 302 24.14 13.24 19.92
CA PRO A 302 24.42 14.50 19.23
C PRO A 302 23.14 15.04 18.58
N ARG A 303 22.70 16.19 19.07
CA ARG A 303 21.45 16.83 18.64
C ARG A 303 21.71 17.60 17.35
N LYS A 304 21.36 17.00 16.20
CA LYS A 304 21.35 17.67 14.88
C LYS A 304 20.42 18.89 14.99
N SER A 305 20.97 20.09 15.14
CA SER A 305 20.21 21.33 14.93
C SER A 305 20.23 21.68 13.45
N CYS A 306 19.08 22.06 12.94
CA CYS A 306 18.82 22.31 11.53
C CYS A 306 18.50 23.79 11.30
N PRO A 307 18.78 24.35 10.10
CA PRO A 307 18.52 25.76 9.80
C PRO A 307 17.00 26.03 9.72
N GLU A 308 16.64 27.20 9.20
CA GLU A 308 15.29 27.41 8.69
C GLU A 308 15.03 26.48 7.50
N LEU A 309 13.89 25.77 7.53
CA LEU A 309 13.51 24.75 6.55
C LEU A 309 12.23 25.14 5.83
N LEU A 310 12.30 25.15 4.49
CA LEU A 310 11.21 25.44 3.58
C LEU A 310 10.77 24.14 2.89
N ILE A 311 9.56 23.69 3.20
CA ILE A 311 8.99 22.41 2.78
C ILE A 311 7.77 22.69 1.88
N HIS A 312 7.95 22.53 0.58
CA HIS A 312 6.90 22.71 -0.43
C HIS A 312 6.49 21.38 -1.07
N ASP A 313 7.40 20.40 -1.18
CA ASP A 313 7.08 19.04 -1.60
C ASP A 313 7.67 17.96 -0.67
N LEU A 314 7.36 16.70 -0.98
CA LEU A 314 7.70 15.55 -0.14
C LEU A 314 9.20 15.20 -0.12
N ARG A 315 10.01 15.78 -1.01
CA ARG A 315 11.48 15.62 -1.07
C ARG A 315 12.19 16.57 -0.12
N ASP A 316 11.62 17.75 0.12
CA ASP A 316 12.16 18.73 1.09
C ASP A 316 12.20 18.14 2.52
N LEU A 317 11.36 17.14 2.79
CA LEU A 317 11.34 16.39 4.05
C LEU A 317 12.67 15.70 4.36
N ASP A 318 13.45 15.26 3.36
CA ASP A 318 14.78 14.63 3.55
C ASP A 318 15.73 15.55 4.36
N ALA A 319 15.55 16.88 4.29
CA ALA A 319 16.35 17.83 5.07
C ALA A 319 16.01 17.81 6.57
N LEU A 320 14.72 17.62 6.91
CA LEU A 320 14.21 17.56 8.28
C LEU A 320 14.50 16.21 8.96
N VAL A 321 14.65 15.12 8.19
CA VAL A 321 14.93 13.78 8.73
C VAL A 321 16.15 13.81 9.66
N GLY A 322 15.95 13.29 10.88
CA GLY A 322 16.96 13.20 11.92
C GLY A 322 17.26 14.50 12.69
N CYS A 323 16.60 15.63 12.40
CA CYS A 323 16.74 16.85 13.20
C CYS A 323 16.20 16.64 14.62
N TYR A 324 16.96 17.06 15.63
CA TYR A 324 16.47 17.21 17.01
C TYR A 324 15.83 18.59 17.21
N SER A 325 16.46 19.62 16.63
CA SER A 325 15.97 20.99 16.63
C SER A 325 16.02 21.60 15.23
N ALA A 326 15.18 22.60 14.98
CA ALA A 326 15.23 23.43 13.77
C ALA A 326 15.00 24.91 14.14
N VAL A 327 15.62 25.84 13.43
CA VAL A 327 15.45 27.29 13.70
C VAL A 327 13.99 27.71 13.45
N ALA A 328 13.48 27.41 12.25
CA ALA A 328 12.09 27.61 11.86
C ALA A 328 11.69 26.59 10.78
N ILE A 329 10.39 26.32 10.65
CA ILE A 329 9.84 25.39 9.65
C ILE A 329 8.63 26.04 8.97
N TYR A 330 8.65 26.11 7.64
CA TYR A 330 7.53 26.47 6.79
C TYR A 330 7.12 25.26 5.96
N LEU A 331 5.87 24.80 6.09
CA LEU A 331 5.30 23.62 5.44
C LEU A 331 4.08 24.04 4.62
N SER A 332 4.10 23.75 3.31
CA SER A 332 3.02 24.09 2.36
C SER A 332 2.88 23.04 1.25
N ILE A 333 2.45 21.82 1.62
CA ILE A 333 2.35 20.65 0.72
C ILE A 333 0.96 20.62 0.06
N GLN A 334 0.91 20.86 -1.26
CA GLN A 334 -0.34 20.99 -2.01
C GLN A 334 -0.88 19.66 -2.58
N ASP A 335 0.01 18.74 -2.98
CA ASP A 335 -0.34 17.49 -3.65
C ASP A 335 0.16 16.26 -2.89
N GLY A 336 -0.66 15.21 -2.87
CA GLY A 336 -0.32 13.94 -2.23
C GLY A 336 -1.56 13.10 -1.90
N GLU A 337 -1.31 11.89 -1.39
CA GLU A 337 -2.33 11.03 -0.80
C GLU A 337 -2.27 11.23 0.74
N PRO A 338 -3.37 11.53 1.44
CA PRO A 338 -3.32 11.91 2.87
C PRO A 338 -2.66 10.89 3.81
N GLU A 339 -2.93 9.59 3.66
CA GLU A 339 -2.34 8.56 4.53
C GLU A 339 -0.82 8.41 4.31
N PHE A 340 -0.32 8.74 3.12
CA PHE A 340 1.10 8.82 2.82
C PHE A 340 1.76 10.06 3.40
N VAL A 341 1.19 11.24 3.14
CA VAL A 341 1.79 12.51 3.56
C VAL A 341 1.84 12.60 5.08
N ASN A 342 0.80 12.12 5.78
CA ASN A 342 0.81 12.00 7.24
C ASN A 342 1.95 11.07 7.72
N ARG A 343 2.19 9.92 7.07
CA ARG A 343 3.28 8.99 7.43
C ARG A 343 4.68 9.56 7.20
N LEU A 344 4.93 10.20 6.04
CA LEU A 344 6.22 10.86 5.79
C LEU A 344 6.48 12.00 6.77
N LEU A 345 5.44 12.77 7.13
CA LEU A 345 5.56 13.82 8.13
C LEU A 345 5.84 13.24 9.52
N GLU A 346 5.17 12.17 9.94
CA GLU A 346 5.49 11.47 11.18
C GLU A 346 6.95 10.95 11.20
N GLU A 347 7.47 10.41 10.09
CA GLU A 347 8.86 9.97 9.99
C GLU A 347 9.85 11.14 10.03
N ALA A 348 9.60 12.22 9.29
CA ALA A 348 10.48 13.39 9.25
C ALA A 348 10.53 14.14 10.61
N PHE A 349 9.37 14.32 11.27
CA PHE A 349 9.29 14.94 12.60
C PHE A 349 9.62 13.97 13.76
N SER A 350 9.83 12.67 13.50
CA SER A 350 10.00 11.63 14.53
C SER A 350 11.04 11.94 15.61
N ARG A 351 12.18 12.55 15.22
CA ARG A 351 13.26 12.98 16.13
C ARG A 351 13.16 14.43 16.59
N LEU A 352 12.29 15.25 15.98
CA LEU A 352 12.19 16.68 16.27
C LEU A 352 11.55 16.90 17.65
N ARG A 353 12.21 17.69 18.51
CA ARG A 353 11.74 18.04 19.87
C ARG A 353 11.59 19.54 20.07
N VAL A 354 12.38 20.35 19.36
CA VAL A 354 12.39 21.81 19.51
C VAL A 354 12.32 22.51 18.15
N VAL A 355 11.49 23.54 18.03
CA VAL A 355 11.60 24.53 16.95
C VAL A 355 11.86 25.89 17.58
N GLU A 356 12.97 26.54 17.25
CA GLU A 356 13.51 27.64 18.07
C GLU A 356 12.76 28.96 17.90
N GLN A 357 12.12 29.19 16.75
CA GLN A 357 11.44 30.45 16.42
C GLN A 357 9.99 30.27 15.97
N SER A 358 9.75 29.59 14.84
CA SER A 358 8.46 29.60 14.14
C SER A 358 8.15 28.28 13.45
N LEU A 359 6.93 27.77 13.62
CA LEU A 359 6.38 26.66 12.86
C LEU A 359 5.14 27.14 12.11
N ARG A 360 5.12 26.97 10.79
CA ARG A 360 4.02 27.40 9.91
C ARG A 360 3.57 26.26 9.02
N ILE A 361 2.32 25.84 9.18
CA ILE A 361 1.67 24.77 8.41
C ILE A 361 0.53 25.43 7.63
N VAL A 362 0.78 25.76 6.36
CA VAL A 362 -0.07 26.68 5.60
C VAL A 362 -0.46 26.12 4.24
N ARG A 363 -1.68 26.41 3.79
CA ARG A 363 -2.20 26.04 2.45
C ARG A 363 -1.86 24.59 2.05
N SER A 364 -1.99 23.65 2.99
CA SER A 364 -1.68 22.24 2.81
C SER A 364 -2.96 21.39 2.77
N PRO A 365 -3.74 21.42 1.67
CA PRO A 365 -5.02 20.73 1.56
C PRO A 365 -4.91 19.19 1.59
N VAL A 366 -3.72 18.61 1.54
CA VAL A 366 -3.53 17.17 1.71
C VAL A 366 -3.72 16.74 3.18
N LEU A 367 -3.48 17.67 4.14
CA LEU A 367 -3.49 17.36 5.56
C LEU A 367 -4.91 17.28 6.11
N THR A 368 -5.24 16.14 6.74
CA THR A 368 -6.51 15.86 7.42
C THR A 368 -6.39 15.95 8.95
N ALA A 369 -5.19 15.69 9.49
CA ALA A 369 -4.80 15.82 10.89
C ALA A 369 -3.32 16.23 10.98
N LEU A 370 -2.80 16.57 12.17
CA LEU A 370 -1.39 16.97 12.38
C LEU A 370 -0.59 16.02 13.31
N PRO A 371 -0.70 14.68 13.19
CA PRO A 371 -0.15 13.75 14.17
C PRO A 371 1.38 13.78 14.30
N MET A 372 2.10 14.32 13.31
CA MET A 372 3.56 14.50 13.36
C MET A 372 4.01 15.45 14.49
N LEU A 373 3.13 16.31 15.00
CA LEU A 373 3.43 17.23 16.11
C LEU A 373 3.40 16.57 17.49
N ASN A 374 2.93 15.31 17.61
CA ASN A 374 2.80 14.60 18.89
C ASN A 374 4.11 14.47 19.70
N ASN A 375 5.28 14.57 19.05
CA ASN A 375 6.57 14.46 19.71
C ASN A 375 7.25 15.81 19.98
N LEU A 376 6.67 16.93 19.54
CA LEU A 376 7.26 18.26 19.67
C LEU A 376 7.06 18.80 21.09
N GLN A 377 8.15 19.13 21.78
CA GLN A 377 8.14 19.51 23.21
C GLN A 377 8.18 21.02 23.41
N SER A 378 8.85 21.77 22.53
CA SER A 378 8.97 23.23 22.65
C SER A 378 8.97 23.91 21.29
N LEU A 379 8.27 25.04 21.18
CA LEU A 379 8.24 25.89 19.98
C LEU A 379 8.36 27.37 20.39
N GLY A 380 9.28 28.09 19.75
CA GLY A 380 9.60 29.50 20.05
C GLY A 380 10.63 29.67 21.17
N THR A 381 11.06 30.92 21.39
CA THR A 381 12.10 31.30 22.34
C THR A 381 11.71 32.50 23.19
N MET A 382 12.25 32.56 24.42
CA MET A 382 12.16 33.75 25.30
C MET A 382 13.30 34.75 25.06
N HIS A 383 14.36 34.36 24.35
CA HIS A 383 15.61 35.11 24.23
C HIS A 383 16.16 35.07 22.80
N GLY A 384 16.70 36.19 22.33
CA GLY A 384 17.19 36.40 20.96
C GLY A 384 16.34 37.38 20.15
N ASN A 385 16.85 37.84 19.01
CA ASN A 385 16.09 38.69 18.09
C ASN A 385 14.96 37.88 17.44
N VAL A 386 13.71 38.34 17.64
CA VAL A 386 12.52 37.70 17.06
C VAL A 386 12.37 38.13 15.60
N SER A 387 13.08 37.44 14.70
CA SER A 387 12.89 37.52 13.24
C SER A 387 11.48 37.12 12.80
N HIS A 388 10.84 36.23 13.55
CA HIS A 388 9.54 35.66 13.24
C HIS A 388 8.47 36.06 14.28
N PRO A 389 7.60 37.05 14.00
CA PRO A 389 6.62 37.56 14.97
C PRO A 389 5.45 36.60 15.26
N ILE A 390 5.27 35.55 14.44
CA ILE A 390 4.30 34.47 14.63
C ILE A 390 5.07 33.23 15.07
N VAL A 391 4.75 32.68 16.25
CA VAL A 391 5.40 31.47 16.80
C VAL A 391 4.78 30.20 16.21
N LEU A 392 3.45 30.14 16.15
CA LEU A 392 2.72 29.02 15.54
C LEU A 392 1.69 29.55 14.53
N GLU A 393 1.79 29.09 13.28
CA GLU A 393 0.77 29.31 12.26
C GLU A 393 0.23 27.98 11.74
N ILE A 394 -1.09 27.84 11.71
CA ILE A 394 -1.80 26.74 11.04
C ILE A 394 -2.89 27.40 10.21
N SER A 395 -2.65 27.66 8.91
CA SER A 395 -3.56 28.52 8.13
C SER A 395 -3.95 28.02 6.73
N GLY A 396 -5.23 28.14 6.37
CA GLY A 396 -5.71 27.80 5.03
C GLY A 396 -5.64 26.31 4.67
N ASN A 397 -5.68 25.41 5.66
CA ASN A 397 -5.66 23.97 5.43
C ASN A 397 -7.11 23.46 5.31
N ASP A 398 -7.72 23.60 4.14
CA ASP A 398 -9.17 23.40 3.89
C ASP A 398 -9.71 22.01 4.31
N ASN A 399 -8.89 20.96 4.23
CA ASN A 399 -9.28 19.59 4.57
C ASN A 399 -8.87 19.17 6.00
N LEU A 400 -8.18 20.03 6.74
CA LEU A 400 -7.77 19.75 8.12
C LEU A 400 -9.02 19.69 9.01
N ALA A 401 -9.25 18.54 9.65
CA ALA A 401 -10.45 18.25 10.43
C ALA A 401 -10.16 17.79 11.87
N ASP A 402 -8.92 17.39 12.16
CA ASP A 402 -8.43 17.10 13.50
C ASP A 402 -7.04 17.70 13.72
N MET A 403 -6.57 17.73 14.97
CA MET A 403 -5.26 18.28 15.36
C MET A 403 -4.29 17.14 15.66
N TRP A 404 -3.55 17.24 16.78
CA TRP A 404 -2.77 16.15 17.35
C TRP A 404 -3.26 15.87 18.77
N SER A 405 -3.16 14.61 19.21
CA SER A 405 -3.56 14.17 20.53
C SER A 405 -2.31 13.67 21.27
N PRO A 406 -1.62 14.54 22.05
CA PRO A 406 -0.37 14.17 22.70
C PRO A 406 -0.58 12.99 23.65
N ARG A 407 0.38 12.07 23.67
CA ARG A 407 0.29 10.81 24.43
C ARG A 407 0.56 11.05 25.91
N ILE A 408 -0.45 11.52 26.64
CA ILE A 408 -0.40 11.68 28.10
C ILE A 408 -0.20 10.30 28.73
N THR A 409 1.01 10.04 29.20
CA THR A 409 1.34 8.88 30.04
C THR A 409 1.52 9.34 31.48
N SER A 410 1.26 8.45 32.44
CA SER A 410 1.28 8.76 33.89
C SER A 410 2.61 9.31 34.41
N GLU A 411 3.69 9.17 33.65
CA GLU A 411 5.06 9.57 34.02
C GLU A 411 5.59 10.76 33.20
N ASN A 412 4.87 11.21 32.15
CA ASN A 412 5.29 12.34 31.30
C ASN A 412 4.12 13.26 30.93
N LEU A 413 3.94 14.32 31.72
CA LEU A 413 2.91 15.37 31.57
C LEU A 413 3.26 16.46 30.52
N GLN A 414 4.19 16.20 29.59
CA GLN A 414 4.74 17.25 28.72
C GLN A 414 3.97 17.38 27.39
N GLY A 415 2.94 18.22 27.39
CA GLY A 415 2.37 18.81 26.17
C GLY A 415 3.32 19.83 25.52
N LEU A 416 2.94 20.35 24.34
CA LEU A 416 3.77 21.29 23.57
C LEU A 416 3.88 22.64 24.29
N ILE A 417 5.10 23.05 24.64
CA ILE A 417 5.35 24.34 25.28
C ILE A 417 5.61 25.42 24.22
N LEU A 418 4.69 26.35 24.05
CA LEU A 418 4.87 27.54 23.22
C LEU A 418 5.55 28.65 24.03
N ARG A 419 6.66 29.19 23.55
CA ARG A 419 7.48 30.19 24.26
C ARG A 419 7.61 31.49 23.50
N GLY A 420 7.69 32.59 24.23
CA GLY A 420 7.97 33.92 23.69
C GLY A 420 6.73 34.77 23.43
N PRO A 421 6.91 36.08 23.14
CA PRO A 421 5.82 37.04 23.02
C PRO A 421 5.08 37.00 21.67
N GLY A 422 5.54 36.20 20.71
CA GLY A 422 4.96 36.13 19.37
C GLY A 422 3.53 35.56 19.34
N THR A 423 2.83 35.83 18.25
CA THR A 423 1.40 35.49 18.11
C THR A 423 1.19 34.06 17.63
N ILE A 424 -0.03 33.56 17.87
CA ILE A 424 -0.51 32.26 17.40
C ILE A 424 -1.65 32.50 16.41
N ARG A 425 -1.53 31.96 15.19
CA ARG A 425 -2.52 32.16 14.12
C ARG A 425 -3.01 30.82 13.57
N ILE A 426 -4.13 30.34 14.12
CA ILE A 426 -4.86 29.16 13.65
C ILE A 426 -6.13 29.67 12.96
N THR A 427 -6.11 29.78 11.63
CA THR A 427 -7.13 30.52 10.86
C THR A 427 -7.42 29.91 9.49
N GLN A 428 -8.66 29.99 8.99
CA GLN A 428 -9.04 29.51 7.65
C GLN A 428 -8.90 27.98 7.47
N ASN A 429 -8.92 27.20 8.55
CA ASN A 429 -8.93 25.73 8.47
C ASN A 429 -10.40 25.26 8.44
N ARG A 430 -10.92 25.08 7.23
CA ARG A 430 -12.38 25.09 6.98
C ARG A 430 -13.15 23.92 7.57
N ARG A 431 -12.49 22.78 7.82
CA ARG A 431 -13.09 21.58 8.43
C ARG A 431 -12.68 21.35 9.90
N LEU A 432 -11.84 22.22 10.47
CA LEU A 432 -11.34 22.11 11.84
C LEU A 432 -12.28 22.85 12.81
N CYS A 433 -12.76 22.20 13.86
CA CYS A 433 -13.66 22.83 14.81
C CYS A 433 -12.92 23.73 15.81
N PRO A 434 -13.34 24.99 16.02
CA PRO A 434 -12.75 25.89 17.02
C PRO A 434 -12.65 25.28 18.43
N ASN A 435 -13.63 24.46 18.82
CA ASN A 435 -13.63 23.78 20.12
C ASN A 435 -12.50 22.74 20.27
N GLN A 436 -12.08 22.03 19.20
CA GLN A 436 -10.89 21.16 19.26
C GLN A 436 -9.64 21.98 19.54
N VAL A 437 -9.49 23.13 18.86
CA VAL A 437 -8.36 24.05 19.06
C VAL A 437 -8.35 24.57 20.49
N PHE A 438 -9.47 25.06 21.02
CA PHE A 438 -9.56 25.52 22.41
C PHE A 438 -9.36 24.39 23.44
N GLN A 439 -9.71 23.15 23.12
CA GLN A 439 -9.48 22.01 24.00
C GLN A 439 -7.98 21.78 24.25
N LEU A 440 -7.12 21.94 23.23
CA LEU A 440 -5.66 21.79 23.38
C LEU A 440 -5.06 22.75 24.42
N PHE A 441 -5.52 24.00 24.45
CA PHE A 441 -5.07 25.00 25.42
C PHE A 441 -5.74 24.86 26.80
N ARG A 442 -6.89 24.17 26.88
CA ARG A 442 -7.60 23.90 28.16
C ARG A 442 -7.16 22.61 28.85
N SER A 443 -6.48 21.70 28.14
CA SER A 443 -6.02 20.41 28.68
C SER A 443 -4.51 20.34 28.92
N ASP A 444 -3.82 21.49 28.90
CA ASP A 444 -2.35 21.63 28.93
C ASP A 444 -1.59 20.85 27.82
N ALA A 445 -2.31 20.29 26.83
CA ALA A 445 -1.75 19.69 25.63
C ALA A 445 -0.92 20.71 24.81
N VAL A 446 -1.26 21.99 24.90
CA VAL A 446 -0.46 23.13 24.44
C VAL A 446 -0.38 24.19 25.55
N ARG A 447 0.80 24.38 26.14
CA ARG A 447 1.00 25.32 27.26
C ARG A 447 1.72 26.58 26.83
N LEU A 448 1.19 27.74 27.21
CA LEU A 448 1.73 29.06 26.87
C LEU A 448 2.71 29.55 27.93
N VAL A 449 3.94 29.88 27.51
CA VAL A 449 4.99 30.47 28.36
C VAL A 449 5.40 31.82 27.76
N ARG A 450 4.58 32.83 28.08
CA ARG A 450 4.71 34.24 27.70
C ARG A 450 4.02 35.10 28.78
N PRO A 451 4.13 36.45 28.77
CA PRO A 451 3.58 37.29 29.84
C PRO A 451 2.08 37.11 30.14
N ALA A 452 1.28 36.76 29.13
CA ALA A 452 -0.09 36.27 29.29
C ALA A 452 -0.14 34.76 28.98
N ALA A 453 -0.38 33.93 29.99
CA ALA A 453 -0.37 32.46 29.89
C ALA A 453 -1.61 31.86 29.21
N TRP A 454 -2.41 32.68 28.52
CA TRP A 454 -3.63 32.32 27.81
C TRP A 454 -3.66 32.96 26.41
N LEU A 455 -4.52 32.46 25.52
CA LEU A 455 -4.76 33.09 24.21
C LEU A 455 -5.39 34.47 24.39
N SER A 456 -4.83 35.47 23.71
CA SER A 456 -5.40 36.82 23.68
C SER A 456 -6.77 36.79 23.01
N ASP A 457 -7.60 37.80 23.27
CA ASP A 457 -8.96 37.83 22.75
C ASP A 457 -8.96 37.90 21.20
N VAL A 458 -8.01 38.61 20.59
CA VAL A 458 -7.80 38.62 19.13
C VAL A 458 -7.43 37.24 18.59
N GLU A 459 -6.55 36.49 19.27
CA GLU A 459 -6.22 35.11 18.87
C GLU A 459 -7.44 34.18 19.00
N ARG A 460 -8.25 34.36 20.05
CA ARG A 460 -9.47 33.59 20.30
C ARG A 460 -10.56 33.87 19.25
N ASP A 461 -10.79 35.13 18.93
CA ASP A 461 -11.80 35.57 17.97
C ASP A 461 -11.43 35.12 16.55
N LEU A 462 -10.15 35.22 16.17
CA LEU A 462 -9.66 34.68 14.90
C LEU A 462 -9.85 33.16 14.80
N ILE A 463 -9.60 32.42 15.88
CA ILE A 463 -9.87 30.98 15.94
C ILE A 463 -11.38 30.69 15.79
N GLN A 464 -12.22 31.43 16.49
CA GLN A 464 -13.67 31.23 16.54
C GLN A 464 -14.40 31.63 15.25
N LEU A 465 -13.93 32.67 14.54
CA LEU A 465 -14.60 33.22 13.35
C LEU A 465 -14.14 32.57 12.04
N THR A 466 -12.91 32.04 11.97
CA THR A 466 -12.30 31.65 10.68
C THR A 466 -12.04 30.16 10.49
N ASN A 467 -12.38 29.30 11.46
CA ASN A 467 -12.23 27.85 11.32
C ASN A 467 -13.60 27.16 11.42
N GLY A 468 -13.74 26.02 10.73
CA GLY A 468 -14.94 25.19 10.82
C GLY A 468 -16.17 25.70 10.05
N ASP A 469 -16.00 26.53 9.02
CA ASP A 469 -17.13 27.01 8.19
C ASP A 469 -17.76 25.92 7.31
N LEU A 470 -17.02 24.83 7.06
CA LEU A 470 -17.49 23.57 6.46
C LEU A 470 -17.52 22.39 7.47
N ALA A 471 -17.28 22.65 8.75
CA ALA A 471 -17.24 21.61 9.77
C ALA A 471 -18.61 21.40 10.43
N TYR A 472 -18.91 20.14 10.74
CA TYR A 472 -20.05 19.77 11.58
C TYR A 472 -19.50 19.49 12.98
N CYS A 473 -19.61 20.47 13.88
CA CYS A 473 -18.83 20.48 15.14
C CYS A 473 -19.59 19.96 16.37
N ASN A 474 -20.89 19.72 16.24
CA ASN A 474 -21.71 19.13 17.29
C ASN A 474 -22.52 17.98 16.69
N TRP A 475 -22.36 16.77 17.24
CA TRP A 475 -22.98 15.53 16.77
C TRP A 475 -23.87 14.96 17.87
N SER A 476 -25.17 14.90 17.63
CA SER A 476 -26.10 14.17 18.50
C SER A 476 -26.11 12.67 18.16
N THR A 477 -26.50 11.81 19.10
CA THR A 477 -26.62 10.37 18.84
C THR A 477 -28.03 10.00 18.39
N ILE A 478 -28.19 9.44 17.19
CA ILE A 478 -29.50 8.96 16.70
C ILE A 478 -29.66 7.45 16.86
N LEU A 479 -30.82 7.00 17.36
CA LEU A 479 -31.15 5.58 17.44
C LEU A 479 -31.66 5.06 16.09
N VAL A 480 -30.99 4.03 15.59
CA VAL A 480 -31.31 3.28 14.36
C VAL A 480 -31.57 1.83 14.74
N ASN A 481 -32.53 1.18 14.08
CA ASN A 481 -32.86 -0.22 14.27
C ASN A 481 -32.84 -0.99 12.94
N ILE A 482 -32.32 -2.22 12.98
CA ILE A 482 -32.24 -3.15 11.85
C ILE A 482 -33.40 -4.16 11.95
N SER A 483 -34.02 -4.47 10.81
CA SER A 483 -35.08 -5.47 10.68
C SER A 483 -34.99 -6.15 9.31
N GLN A 484 -35.66 -7.29 9.13
CA GLN A 484 -35.77 -7.97 7.83
C GLN A 484 -34.40 -8.12 7.12
N VAL A 485 -33.49 -8.85 7.77
CA VAL A 485 -32.17 -9.19 7.20
C VAL A 485 -32.33 -10.41 6.29
N ASP A 486 -32.17 -10.20 4.99
CA ASP A 486 -32.27 -11.21 3.94
C ASP A 486 -30.88 -11.57 3.39
N ALA A 487 -30.84 -12.29 2.26
CA ALA A 487 -29.61 -12.69 1.60
C ALA A 487 -28.87 -11.55 0.89
N ILE A 488 -29.60 -10.58 0.31
CA ILE A 488 -29.03 -9.50 -0.52
C ILE A 488 -29.51 -8.10 -0.08
N SER A 489 -30.26 -8.03 1.02
CA SER A 489 -30.95 -6.83 1.49
C SER A 489 -31.12 -6.79 3.01
N VAL A 490 -31.29 -5.59 3.55
CA VAL A 490 -31.68 -5.35 4.96
C VAL A 490 -32.57 -4.11 5.06
N GLN A 491 -33.58 -4.13 5.93
CA GLN A 491 -34.38 -2.94 6.27
C GLN A 491 -33.79 -2.20 7.46
N ILE A 492 -33.60 -0.88 7.32
CA ILE A 492 -33.05 0.02 8.33
C ILE A 492 -34.10 1.09 8.65
N SER A 493 -34.28 1.41 9.94
CA SER A 493 -35.31 2.35 10.42
C SER A 493 -34.85 3.25 11.56
N TRP A 494 -35.41 4.46 11.65
CA TRP A 494 -35.16 5.42 12.73
C TRP A 494 -36.38 6.30 13.01
N LEU A 495 -36.40 7.02 14.13
CA LEU A 495 -37.49 7.95 14.50
C LEU A 495 -37.24 9.34 13.91
N LYS A 496 -38.31 10.03 13.45
CA LYS A 496 -38.22 11.42 12.98
C LYS A 496 -38.09 12.44 14.13
N GLU A 497 -38.58 12.17 15.33
CA GLU A 497 -38.44 13.11 16.47
C GLU A 497 -36.98 13.43 16.80
N ASN A 498 -36.07 12.46 16.64
CA ASN A 498 -34.61 12.64 16.77
C ASN A 498 -34.02 13.66 15.76
N ILE A 499 -34.82 14.16 14.81
CA ILE A 499 -34.46 15.12 13.76
C ILE A 499 -35.08 16.49 14.06
N SER A 500 -36.16 16.58 14.86
CA SER A 500 -37.04 17.75 14.93
C SER A 500 -37.37 18.19 16.37
N ASN A 501 -36.35 18.48 17.17
CA ASN A 501 -36.50 19.15 18.47
C ASN A 501 -36.70 20.68 18.38
N THR A 502 -36.73 21.26 17.17
CA THR A 502 -37.00 22.70 16.97
C THR A 502 -38.40 22.94 16.44
N VAL A 503 -39.17 23.67 17.25
CA VAL A 503 -40.39 24.38 16.87
C VAL A 503 -40.10 25.36 15.72
N TYR A 504 -40.94 25.35 14.69
CA TYR A 504 -41.01 26.24 13.51
C TYR A 504 -39.76 27.06 13.12
N GLU A 505 -39.06 26.65 12.05
CA GLU A 505 -38.48 27.58 11.05
C GLU A 505 -38.06 26.81 9.77
N GLU A 506 -38.87 26.95 8.71
CA GLU A 506 -38.65 26.57 7.29
C GLU A 506 -38.17 25.12 6.96
N GLU A 507 -38.06 24.81 5.66
CA GLU A 507 -37.61 23.51 5.15
C GLU A 507 -36.07 23.44 5.09
N GLU A 508 -35.40 23.36 6.25
CA GLU A 508 -33.94 23.16 6.26
C GLU A 508 -33.55 21.89 5.49
N PRO A 509 -32.61 21.95 4.53
CA PRO A 509 -32.23 20.80 3.69
C PRO A 509 -31.41 19.78 4.49
N VAL A 510 -32.08 18.86 5.19
CA VAL A 510 -31.46 17.78 5.95
C VAL A 510 -30.87 16.72 5.03
N LEU A 511 -29.54 16.59 5.03
CA LEU A 511 -28.84 15.56 4.26
C LEU A 511 -28.69 14.29 5.11
N MET A 512 -29.13 13.14 4.62
CA MET A 512 -29.04 11.85 5.31
C MET A 512 -28.30 10.82 4.46
N PHE A 513 -27.34 10.13 5.06
CA PHE A 513 -26.50 9.12 4.41
C PHE A 513 -26.43 7.85 5.25
N LEU A 514 -26.69 6.69 4.64
CA LEU A 514 -26.26 5.41 5.19
C LEU A 514 -24.85 5.12 4.70
N LEU A 515 -23.94 4.87 5.64
CA LEU A 515 -22.58 4.42 5.35
C LEU A 515 -22.43 2.97 5.76
N TYR A 516 -22.03 2.10 4.83
CA TYR A 516 -21.92 0.65 5.05
C TYR A 516 -20.65 0.05 4.45
N ARG A 517 -20.10 -0.99 5.07
CA ARG A 517 -18.95 -1.76 4.55
C ARG A 517 -18.95 -3.21 5.00
N HIS A 518 -18.24 -4.06 4.26
CA HIS A 518 -17.98 -5.44 4.69
C HIS A 518 -16.99 -5.43 5.86
N VAL A 519 -17.16 -6.31 6.85
CA VAL A 519 -16.26 -6.36 8.03
C VAL A 519 -16.04 -7.82 8.44
N PRO A 520 -14.79 -8.31 8.55
CA PRO A 520 -14.50 -9.66 9.03
C PRO A 520 -15.11 -9.93 10.41
N ILE A 521 -15.41 -11.19 10.74
CA ILE A 521 -15.91 -11.58 12.07
C ILE A 521 -14.86 -11.24 13.14
N GLY A 522 -15.30 -10.76 14.30
CA GLY A 522 -14.43 -10.33 15.41
C GLY A 522 -13.90 -8.89 15.30
N VAL A 523 -13.81 -8.32 14.09
CA VAL A 523 -13.33 -6.92 13.91
C VAL A 523 -14.40 -5.92 14.32
N THR A 524 -14.01 -4.86 15.03
CA THR A 524 -14.79 -3.65 15.29
C THR A 524 -14.27 -2.48 14.44
N VAL A 525 -15.13 -1.51 14.16
CA VAL A 525 -14.84 -0.37 13.29
C VAL A 525 -15.29 0.93 13.94
N THR A 526 -14.47 1.97 13.84
CA THR A 526 -14.75 3.35 14.30
C THR A 526 -15.47 4.17 13.23
N GLN A 527 -16.03 5.31 13.64
CA GLN A 527 -16.74 6.25 12.75
C GLN A 527 -15.94 7.53 12.64
N ASN A 528 -15.67 7.95 11.40
CA ASN A 528 -15.00 9.22 11.09
C ASN A 528 -16.02 10.14 10.39
N PRO A 529 -17.00 10.71 11.13
CA PRO A 529 -18.09 11.47 10.52
C PRO A 529 -17.55 12.71 9.79
N GLY A 530 -18.17 13.08 8.67
CA GLY A 530 -17.67 14.15 7.80
C GLY A 530 -16.41 13.81 6.97
N SER A 531 -15.72 12.70 7.24
CA SER A 531 -14.47 12.33 6.55
C SER A 531 -14.73 11.90 5.09
N SER A 532 -13.84 12.32 4.19
CA SER A 532 -13.91 12.05 2.74
C SER A 532 -13.18 10.76 2.30
N VAL A 533 -12.86 9.85 3.25
CA VAL A 533 -12.21 8.55 2.96
C VAL A 533 -13.20 7.57 2.31
N LEU A 534 -13.48 7.84 1.02
CA LEU A 534 -14.38 7.09 0.13
C LEU A 534 -13.95 5.63 -0.12
N ASN A 535 -12.74 5.24 0.31
CA ASN A 535 -12.16 3.93 0.03
C ASN A 535 -12.65 2.84 0.99
N GLU A 536 -13.02 3.17 2.23
CA GLU A 536 -13.49 2.17 3.21
C GLU A 536 -15.02 2.02 3.26
N TRP A 537 -15.76 3.12 3.23
CA TRP A 537 -17.22 3.13 3.47
C TRP A 537 -18.00 3.46 2.19
N LYS A 538 -18.95 2.60 1.83
CA LYS A 538 -19.91 2.89 0.75
C LYS A 538 -21.00 3.81 1.30
N MET A 539 -21.15 4.98 0.68
CA MET A 539 -22.17 5.97 1.04
C MET A 539 -23.42 5.80 0.16
N LEU A 540 -24.60 5.80 0.78
CA LEU A 540 -25.91 5.79 0.12
C LEU A 540 -26.74 6.96 0.65
N PRO A 541 -27.06 8.00 -0.16
CA PRO A 541 -28.00 9.03 0.25
C PRO A 541 -29.40 8.44 0.43
N VAL A 542 -30.11 8.87 1.47
CA VAL A 542 -31.46 8.39 1.80
C VAL A 542 -32.39 9.58 2.11
N ALA A 543 -33.69 9.40 1.89
CA ALA A 543 -34.72 10.39 2.20
C ALA A 543 -35.78 9.78 3.13
N CYS A 544 -36.24 10.56 4.12
CA CYS A 544 -37.32 10.13 5.01
C CYS A 544 -38.68 10.59 4.47
N ALA A 545 -39.29 9.78 3.61
CA ALA A 545 -40.67 10.00 3.17
C ALA A 545 -41.65 9.75 4.32
N THR A 546 -42.38 10.77 4.76
CA THR A 546 -43.36 10.66 5.84
C THR A 546 -44.63 9.96 5.38
N ARG A 547 -44.91 8.78 5.93
CA ARG A 547 -46.29 8.27 6.01
C ARG A 547 -46.93 8.81 7.28
N TRP A 548 -47.90 9.72 7.14
CA TRP A 548 -48.76 10.09 8.26
C TRP A 548 -49.62 8.89 8.66
N SER A 549 -49.34 8.36 9.84
CA SER A 549 -50.20 7.43 10.59
C SER A 549 -50.23 7.93 12.03
N SER A 550 -51.19 7.46 12.83
CA SER A 550 -51.40 7.87 14.23
C SER A 550 -50.35 7.32 15.22
N SER A 551 -49.12 7.10 14.76
CA SER A 551 -47.97 6.67 15.56
C SER A 551 -46.69 7.40 15.14
N LEU A 552 -45.74 7.52 16.07
CA LEU A 552 -44.47 8.25 15.92
C LEU A 552 -43.86 8.06 14.52
N PRO A 553 -43.69 9.14 13.71
CA PRO A 553 -43.26 9.00 12.32
C PRO A 553 -41.88 8.34 12.22
N ARG A 554 -41.86 7.11 11.68
CA ARG A 554 -40.65 6.31 11.47
C ARG A 554 -40.15 6.47 10.04
N CYS A 555 -38.87 6.82 9.90
CA CYS A 555 -38.15 6.72 8.64
C CYS A 555 -37.76 5.25 8.41
N THR A 556 -37.92 4.74 7.20
CA THR A 556 -37.54 3.37 6.81
C THR A 556 -36.91 3.36 5.43
N THR A 557 -35.89 2.54 5.23
CA THR A 557 -35.24 2.33 3.93
C THR A 557 -34.72 0.89 3.82
N VAL A 558 -34.49 0.42 2.59
CA VAL A 558 -33.93 -0.92 2.32
C VAL A 558 -32.58 -0.78 1.64
N LEU A 559 -31.54 -1.23 2.33
CA LEU A 559 -30.19 -1.34 1.77
C LEU A 559 -30.09 -2.67 1.02
N GLY A 560 -30.01 -2.63 -0.31
CA GLY A 560 -29.93 -3.80 -1.19
C GLY A 560 -28.57 -3.97 -1.87
N ASN A 561 -28.48 -4.94 -2.78
CA ASN A 561 -27.27 -5.31 -3.53
C ASN A 561 -26.09 -5.72 -2.62
N LEU A 562 -26.41 -6.44 -1.53
CA LEU A 562 -25.45 -7.03 -0.61
C LEU A 562 -25.07 -8.45 -1.03
N SER A 563 -23.92 -8.91 -0.56
CA SER A 563 -23.45 -10.30 -0.74
C SER A 563 -24.11 -11.22 0.30
N PRO A 564 -24.53 -12.45 -0.06
CA PRO A 564 -25.00 -13.46 0.89
C PRO A 564 -23.98 -13.84 1.96
N ALA A 565 -24.47 -14.33 3.11
CA ALA A 565 -23.67 -14.85 4.24
C ALA A 565 -22.51 -13.94 4.68
N THR A 566 -22.63 -12.63 4.48
CA THR A 566 -21.54 -11.66 4.64
C THR A 566 -21.84 -10.73 5.81
N ARG A 567 -20.85 -10.54 6.68
CA ARG A 567 -20.94 -9.59 7.80
C ARG A 567 -20.71 -8.16 7.29
N TYR A 568 -21.65 -7.27 7.61
CA TYR A 568 -21.59 -5.85 7.31
C TYR A 568 -21.59 -5.03 8.60
N ALA A 569 -20.93 -3.87 8.54
CA ALA A 569 -21.17 -2.75 9.44
C ALA A 569 -21.96 -1.66 8.71
N VAL A 570 -22.85 -0.98 9.42
CA VAL A 570 -23.64 0.15 8.89
C VAL A 570 -23.88 1.20 9.98
N TYR A 571 -23.90 2.47 9.59
CA TYR A 571 -24.40 3.57 10.43
C TYR A 571 -25.14 4.62 9.59
N LEU A 572 -25.93 5.45 10.25
CA LEU A 572 -26.61 6.61 9.68
C LEU A 572 -25.88 7.89 10.08
N GLU A 573 -25.60 8.74 9.11
CA GLU A 573 -25.07 10.09 9.29
C GLU A 573 -26.09 11.11 8.77
N ILE A 574 -26.49 12.05 9.60
CA ILE A 574 -27.37 13.18 9.26
C ILE A 574 -26.59 14.47 9.42
N ARG A 575 -26.73 15.40 8.47
CA ARG A 575 -26.09 16.71 8.46
C ARG A 575 -27.15 17.80 8.31
N TYR A 576 -27.04 18.86 9.12
CA TYR A 576 -27.89 20.05 9.12
C TYR A 576 -27.05 21.23 8.61
N PRO A 577 -27.11 21.57 7.29
CA PRO A 577 -26.14 22.47 6.68
C PRO A 577 -26.22 23.91 7.19
N LEU A 578 -27.40 24.38 7.60
CA LEU A 578 -27.56 25.74 8.12
C LEU A 578 -27.09 25.81 9.59
N ARG A 579 -27.41 24.80 10.38
CA ARG A 579 -26.99 24.71 11.80
C ARG A 579 -25.52 24.36 12.00
N ARG A 580 -24.84 23.79 10.99
CA ARG A 580 -23.50 23.18 11.09
C ARG A 580 -23.39 22.13 12.21
N THR A 581 -24.47 21.39 12.42
CA THR A 581 -24.56 20.25 13.35
C THR A 581 -24.89 18.97 12.58
N GLY A 582 -24.71 17.83 13.23
CA GLY A 582 -25.10 16.54 12.68
C GLY A 582 -25.73 15.61 13.71
N ALA A 583 -26.22 14.47 13.24
CA ALA A 583 -26.58 13.35 14.09
C ALA A 583 -25.94 12.06 13.55
N LEU A 584 -25.42 11.22 14.44
CA LEU A 584 -24.68 10.02 14.11
C LEU A 584 -25.27 8.82 14.86
N SER A 585 -25.58 7.72 14.18
CA SER A 585 -25.95 6.49 14.88
C SER A 585 -24.71 5.79 15.43
N LYS A 586 -24.87 4.87 16.38
CA LYS A 586 -23.82 3.88 16.66
C LYS A 586 -23.60 2.99 15.42
N VAL A 587 -22.42 2.40 15.28
CA VAL A 587 -22.19 1.32 14.29
C VAL A 587 -23.00 0.10 14.67
N LEU A 588 -23.85 -0.34 13.75
CA LEU A 588 -24.62 -1.58 13.85
C LEU A 588 -24.00 -2.63 12.94
N TYR A 589 -24.08 -3.90 13.36
CA TYR A 589 -23.55 -5.04 12.60
C TYR A 589 -24.67 -6.02 12.30
N PHE A 590 -24.65 -6.61 11.10
CA PHE A 590 -25.56 -7.67 10.70
C PHE A 590 -24.84 -8.66 9.78
N ILE A 591 -25.41 -9.84 9.60
CA ILE A 591 -24.93 -10.86 8.68
C ILE A 591 -26.09 -11.20 7.75
N THR A 592 -25.90 -11.06 6.44
CA THR A 592 -26.90 -11.45 5.44
C THR A 592 -27.14 -12.96 5.48
N ARG A 593 -28.34 -13.40 5.09
CA ARG A 593 -28.65 -14.83 5.03
C ARG A 593 -27.81 -15.54 3.96
N PRO A 594 -27.51 -16.85 4.11
CA PRO A 594 -26.95 -17.63 3.03
C PRO A 594 -27.96 -17.80 1.89
N VAL A 595 -27.44 -18.16 0.71
CA VAL A 595 -28.22 -18.61 -0.45
C VAL A 595 -27.74 -20.00 -0.84
N ASN A 596 -28.59 -20.81 -1.46
CA ASN A 596 -28.19 -22.10 -2.01
C ASN A 596 -26.96 -21.92 -2.94
N PRO A 597 -25.89 -22.72 -2.76
CA PRO A 597 -24.73 -22.63 -3.64
C PRO A 597 -25.11 -22.95 -5.09
N THR A 598 -24.39 -22.33 -6.02
CA THR A 598 -24.37 -22.78 -7.42
C THR A 598 -23.85 -24.22 -7.53
N ALA A 599 -24.05 -24.89 -8.67
CA ALA A 599 -23.51 -26.23 -8.85
C ALA A 599 -21.96 -26.23 -8.78
N PRO A 600 -21.32 -27.20 -8.10
CA PRO A 600 -19.89 -27.42 -8.19
C PRO A 600 -19.47 -27.68 -9.64
N ARG A 601 -18.25 -27.27 -10.01
CA ARG A 601 -17.76 -27.42 -11.39
C ARG A 601 -16.86 -28.64 -11.49
N TYR A 602 -17.39 -29.74 -12.03
CA TYR A 602 -16.60 -30.92 -12.37
C TYR A 602 -15.37 -30.53 -13.20
N THR A 603 -14.21 -31.07 -12.83
CA THR A 603 -12.94 -30.85 -13.56
C THR A 603 -12.45 -32.11 -14.26
N TRP A 604 -12.53 -33.26 -13.59
CA TRP A 604 -12.02 -34.52 -14.13
C TRP A 604 -12.69 -35.71 -13.44
N LEU A 605 -12.89 -36.78 -14.19
CA LEU A 605 -13.34 -38.08 -13.72
C LEU A 605 -12.55 -39.16 -14.47
N GLU A 606 -11.86 -40.02 -13.74
CA GLU A 606 -11.01 -41.07 -14.30
C GLU A 606 -11.14 -42.37 -13.49
N ALA A 607 -10.87 -43.51 -14.13
CA ALA A 607 -10.79 -44.79 -13.45
C ALA A 607 -9.38 -45.01 -12.90
N ILE A 608 -9.27 -45.25 -11.59
CA ILE A 608 -8.02 -45.65 -10.94
C ILE A 608 -7.77 -47.15 -11.23
N ASN A 609 -8.83 -47.95 -11.20
CA ASN A 609 -8.85 -49.37 -11.53
C ASN A 609 -10.30 -49.81 -11.80
N ALA A 610 -10.54 -51.13 -11.95
CA ALA A 610 -11.85 -51.69 -12.26
C ALA A 610 -12.96 -51.48 -11.20
N SER A 611 -12.62 -51.04 -9.98
CA SER A 611 -13.57 -50.83 -8.87
C SER A 611 -13.50 -49.44 -8.21
N ALA A 612 -12.60 -48.54 -8.67
CA ALA A 612 -12.38 -47.23 -8.07
C ALA A 612 -12.25 -46.12 -9.12
N LEU A 613 -12.97 -45.02 -8.89
CA LEU A 613 -12.96 -43.81 -9.70
C LEU A 613 -12.38 -42.64 -8.90
N ASN A 614 -11.55 -41.81 -9.54
CA ASN A 614 -11.10 -40.52 -9.00
C ASN A 614 -11.99 -39.42 -9.58
N LEU A 615 -12.70 -38.69 -8.72
CA LEU A 615 -13.57 -37.58 -9.08
C LEU A 615 -13.01 -36.28 -8.52
N THR A 616 -12.81 -35.28 -9.37
CA THR A 616 -12.36 -33.94 -8.97
C THR A 616 -13.33 -32.85 -9.40
N TRP A 617 -13.47 -31.83 -8.57
CA TRP A 617 -14.31 -30.67 -8.83
C TRP A 617 -13.69 -29.39 -8.24
N ILE A 618 -14.03 -28.25 -8.84
CA ILE A 618 -13.83 -26.93 -8.25
C ILE A 618 -15.11 -26.54 -7.50
N GLY A 619 -14.94 -25.80 -6.41
CA GLY A 619 -16.05 -25.25 -5.63
C GLY A 619 -17.01 -24.37 -6.46
N PRO A 620 -18.22 -24.13 -5.93
CA PRO A 620 -19.27 -23.38 -6.62
C PRO A 620 -18.86 -21.91 -6.88
N SER A 621 -19.19 -21.38 -8.06
CA SER A 621 -18.78 -20.03 -8.49
C SER A 621 -19.43 -18.90 -7.71
N SER A 622 -20.66 -19.13 -7.23
CA SER A 622 -21.21 -18.44 -6.07
C SER A 622 -21.49 -19.51 -4.99
N PRO A 623 -20.74 -19.52 -3.87
CA PRO A 623 -20.94 -20.48 -2.80
C PRO A 623 -22.12 -20.14 -1.88
N GLY A 624 -22.65 -18.91 -1.94
CA GLY A 624 -23.78 -18.46 -1.12
C GLY A 624 -23.51 -18.36 0.39
N GLY A 625 -22.38 -18.89 0.86
CA GLY A 625 -21.85 -18.82 2.22
C GLY A 625 -20.64 -19.74 2.41
N GLN A 626 -20.35 -20.11 3.66
CA GLN A 626 -19.38 -21.17 3.93
C GLN A 626 -19.97 -22.52 3.48
N ILE A 627 -19.24 -23.27 2.65
CA ILE A 627 -19.63 -24.62 2.27
C ILE A 627 -19.32 -25.57 3.42
N ASP A 628 -20.35 -26.25 3.91
CA ASP A 628 -20.26 -27.29 4.93
C ASP A 628 -19.83 -28.64 4.33
N SER A 629 -20.59 -29.13 3.34
CA SER A 629 -20.42 -30.46 2.76
C SER A 629 -20.81 -30.51 1.27
N TYR A 630 -20.35 -31.55 0.58
CA TYR A 630 -20.70 -31.85 -0.82
C TYR A 630 -21.44 -33.18 -0.90
N LEU A 631 -22.61 -33.21 -1.53
CA LEU A 631 -23.39 -34.44 -1.75
C LEU A 631 -23.07 -35.01 -3.14
N ILE A 632 -22.47 -36.20 -3.16
CA ILE A 632 -22.02 -36.88 -4.39
C ILE A 632 -22.94 -38.07 -4.67
N TRP A 633 -23.46 -38.15 -5.90
CA TRP A 633 -24.36 -39.20 -6.35
C TRP A 633 -23.80 -39.82 -7.63
N PHE A 634 -23.79 -41.15 -7.72
CA PHE A 634 -23.42 -41.87 -8.93
C PHE A 634 -24.55 -42.81 -9.35
N ARG A 635 -24.61 -43.14 -10.65
CA ARG A 635 -25.51 -44.15 -11.21
C ARG A 635 -24.71 -45.04 -12.14
N SER A 636 -24.91 -46.36 -12.05
CA SER A 636 -24.44 -47.27 -13.09
C SER A 636 -25.28 -47.04 -14.36
N VAL A 637 -24.63 -46.78 -15.49
CA VAL A 637 -25.29 -46.77 -16.79
C VAL A 637 -25.27 -48.21 -17.31
N PRO A 638 -26.42 -48.82 -17.62
CA PRO A 638 -26.46 -50.19 -18.11
C PRO A 638 -25.86 -50.28 -19.52
N TRP A 639 -25.08 -51.34 -19.77
CA TRP A 639 -24.54 -51.62 -21.10
C TRP A 639 -25.63 -52.21 -22.01
N ASN A 640 -25.82 -51.61 -23.18
CA ASN A 640 -26.71 -52.10 -24.22
C ASN A 640 -25.89 -52.53 -25.44
N PRO A 641 -25.79 -53.85 -25.74
CA PRO A 641 -25.00 -54.32 -26.88
C PRO A 641 -25.49 -53.81 -28.24
N ARG A 642 -26.77 -53.42 -28.37
CA ARG A 642 -27.33 -52.98 -29.66
C ARG A 642 -26.71 -51.70 -30.20
N ASP A 643 -26.21 -50.84 -29.30
CA ASP A 643 -25.66 -49.52 -29.67
C ASP A 643 -24.29 -49.62 -30.37
N TYR A 644 -23.64 -50.79 -30.30
CA TYR A 644 -22.32 -51.06 -30.89
C TYR A 644 -22.36 -52.22 -31.90
N ALA A 645 -23.38 -53.08 -31.87
CA ALA A 645 -23.51 -54.27 -32.74
C ALA A 645 -23.70 -53.99 -34.25
N GLN A 646 -23.69 -52.73 -34.68
CA GLN A 646 -23.73 -52.33 -36.09
C GLN A 646 -22.38 -51.81 -36.63
N LEU A 647 -21.33 -51.80 -35.80
CA LEU A 647 -19.99 -51.34 -36.17
C LEU A 647 -19.07 -52.55 -36.43
N ASP A 648 -18.80 -52.85 -37.70
CA ASP A 648 -17.77 -53.83 -38.06
C ASP A 648 -16.37 -53.21 -37.92
N ALA A 649 -15.70 -53.58 -36.83
CA ALA A 649 -14.35 -53.12 -36.49
C ALA A 649 -13.25 -53.60 -37.47
N CYS A 650 -13.56 -54.55 -38.37
CA CYS A 650 -12.64 -54.98 -39.43
C CYS A 650 -12.72 -54.10 -40.69
N LEU A 651 -13.77 -53.28 -40.83
CA LEU A 651 -14.03 -52.46 -42.01
C LEU A 651 -13.83 -50.95 -41.77
N GLN A 652 -13.54 -50.54 -40.54
CA GLN A 652 -13.21 -49.14 -40.20
C GLN A 652 -11.70 -48.99 -39.99
N ASN A 653 -11.09 -48.02 -40.69
CA ASN A 653 -9.71 -47.62 -40.43
C ASN A 653 -9.54 -47.16 -38.96
N SER A 654 -8.40 -47.48 -38.37
CA SER A 654 -8.12 -47.33 -36.93
C SER A 654 -8.16 -45.89 -36.38
N ASP A 655 -8.25 -44.88 -37.24
CA ASP A 655 -8.38 -43.48 -36.86
C ASP A 655 -9.82 -43.10 -36.40
N GLY A 656 -10.78 -44.00 -36.60
CA GLY A 656 -12.20 -43.81 -36.23
C GLY A 656 -12.61 -44.30 -34.84
N LEU A 657 -11.72 -44.94 -34.07
CA LEU A 657 -12.03 -45.40 -32.72
C LEU A 657 -12.27 -44.20 -31.79
N ILE A 658 -13.51 -44.09 -31.30
CA ILE A 658 -14.00 -42.94 -30.53
C ILE A 658 -13.17 -42.79 -29.24
N SER A 659 -12.22 -41.86 -29.27
CA SER A 659 -11.53 -41.34 -28.09
C SER A 659 -12.49 -40.42 -27.30
N GLY A 660 -13.50 -41.06 -26.71
CA GLY A 660 -14.62 -40.47 -26.00
C GLY A 660 -14.24 -39.81 -24.67
N GLY A 661 -13.36 -38.80 -24.73
CA GLY A 661 -13.37 -37.73 -23.74
C GLY A 661 -14.74 -37.03 -23.72
N PRO A 662 -15.02 -36.15 -22.73
CA PRO A 662 -16.38 -35.69 -22.42
C PRO A 662 -17.13 -34.87 -23.49
N SER A 663 -16.59 -34.73 -24.69
CA SER A 663 -17.12 -33.95 -25.82
C SER A 663 -18.09 -34.72 -26.73
N ALA A 664 -18.24 -36.04 -26.55
CA ALA A 664 -18.98 -36.92 -27.47
C ALA A 664 -20.37 -37.38 -26.95
N ILE A 665 -20.94 -36.70 -25.95
CA ILE A 665 -22.39 -36.74 -25.73
C ILE A 665 -22.96 -35.47 -26.37
N SER A 666 -23.69 -35.64 -27.48
CA SER A 666 -24.43 -34.55 -28.10
C SER A 666 -25.46 -33.99 -27.11
N SER A 667 -25.71 -32.68 -27.17
CA SER A 667 -26.63 -32.00 -26.26
C SER A 667 -28.10 -32.28 -26.62
N SER A 668 -28.51 -33.54 -26.52
CA SER A 668 -29.90 -33.99 -26.62
C SER A 668 -30.68 -33.51 -25.40
N THR A 669 -31.17 -32.26 -25.48
CA THR A 669 -32.13 -31.61 -24.59
C THR A 669 -31.84 -31.69 -23.08
N PRO A 670 -31.51 -30.56 -22.42
CA PRO A 670 -31.91 -30.39 -21.03
C PRO A 670 -33.42 -30.62 -20.95
N PHE A 671 -33.88 -31.52 -20.08
CA PHE A 671 -35.31 -31.73 -19.87
C PHE A 671 -35.92 -30.43 -19.32
N LEU A 672 -36.66 -29.72 -20.17
CA LEU A 672 -37.39 -28.52 -19.79
C LEU A 672 -38.51 -28.89 -18.82
N TRP A 673 -38.23 -28.76 -17.53
CA TRP A 673 -39.27 -28.57 -16.52
C TRP A 673 -39.93 -27.20 -16.77
N ASN A 674 -40.95 -27.23 -17.61
CA ASN A 674 -41.83 -26.10 -17.88
C ASN A 674 -42.72 -25.82 -16.66
N GLU A 675 -42.20 -25.16 -15.63
CA GLU A 675 -43.07 -24.34 -14.80
C GLU A 675 -43.49 -23.10 -15.59
N LYS A 676 -44.80 -22.90 -15.66
CA LYS A 676 -45.39 -21.83 -16.47
C LYS A 676 -45.20 -20.48 -15.82
N ALA A 677 -44.77 -19.52 -16.63
CA ALA A 677 -45.02 -18.08 -16.54
C ALA A 677 -45.50 -17.49 -15.21
N ASP A 678 -44.71 -16.55 -14.68
CA ASP A 678 -45.27 -15.23 -14.41
C ASP A 678 -44.44 -14.16 -15.16
N THR A 679 -45.13 -13.21 -15.80
CA THR A 679 -44.57 -12.24 -16.75
C THR A 679 -44.74 -10.82 -16.23
N GLY A 680 -43.79 -10.36 -15.40
CA GLY A 680 -44.11 -9.29 -14.44
C GLY A 680 -43.10 -8.18 -14.10
N LYS A 681 -42.02 -7.92 -14.88
CA LYS A 681 -41.35 -6.58 -15.02
C LYS A 681 -40.01 -6.64 -15.79
N LYS A 682 -39.84 -5.76 -16.79
CA LYS A 682 -38.53 -5.48 -17.41
C LYS A 682 -37.70 -4.56 -16.50
N ALA A 683 -36.64 -5.07 -15.88
CA ALA A 683 -35.63 -4.24 -15.22
C ALA A 683 -34.52 -3.86 -16.21
N SER A 684 -34.47 -2.60 -16.64
CA SER A 684 -33.44 -2.06 -17.54
C SER A 684 -32.09 -1.97 -16.83
N ARG A 685 -31.22 -2.98 -17.04
CA ARG A 685 -29.81 -2.93 -16.62
C ARG A 685 -29.03 -1.91 -17.43
N CYS A 686 -29.03 -0.65 -16.99
CA CYS A 686 -28.24 0.41 -17.60
C CYS A 686 -26.74 0.09 -17.44
N LYS A 687 -26.06 -0.17 -18.57
CA LYS A 687 -24.65 -0.63 -18.61
C LYS A 687 -23.63 0.53 -18.71
N GLN A 688 -23.97 1.73 -18.24
CA GLN A 688 -23.02 2.84 -18.09
C GLN A 688 -23.53 3.87 -17.08
N CYS A 689 -22.90 3.92 -15.90
CA CYS A 689 -22.82 5.14 -15.10
C CYS A 689 -21.36 5.60 -15.17
N SER A 690 -21.09 6.58 -16.04
CA SER A 690 -19.83 7.29 -16.07
C SER A 690 -19.58 7.99 -14.72
N ARG A 691 -18.30 8.12 -14.34
CA ARG A 691 -17.88 8.73 -13.07
C ARG A 691 -18.46 10.15 -12.95
N CYS A 692 -19.17 10.44 -11.85
CA CYS A 692 -19.55 11.82 -11.54
C CYS A 692 -18.29 12.67 -11.32
N PRO A 693 -18.15 13.84 -11.96
CA PRO A 693 -17.01 14.72 -11.76
C PRO A 693 -17.09 15.45 -10.40
N ALA A 694 -15.93 15.59 -9.74
CA ALA A 694 -15.61 16.44 -8.59
C ALA A 694 -16.79 17.07 -7.80
N LEU A 695 -17.14 16.44 -6.67
CA LEU A 695 -18.20 16.92 -5.74
C LEU A 695 -18.00 18.37 -5.26
N HIS A 696 -16.77 18.87 -5.26
CA HIS A 696 -16.41 20.22 -4.80
C HIS A 696 -17.03 21.39 -5.60
N ARG A 697 -17.66 21.14 -6.77
CA ARG A 697 -18.48 22.13 -7.49
C ARG A 697 -19.96 22.12 -7.09
N VAL A 698 -20.45 21.04 -6.47
CA VAL A 698 -21.90 20.85 -6.21
C VAL A 698 -22.40 21.78 -5.10
N GLU A 699 -21.60 22.01 -4.06
CA GLU A 699 -21.94 22.87 -2.92
C GLU A 699 -22.22 24.35 -3.29
N ARG A 700 -21.79 24.81 -4.48
CA ARG A 700 -22.07 26.19 -4.98
C ARG A 700 -23.27 26.31 -5.91
N LEU A 701 -23.87 25.20 -6.36
CA LEU A 701 -24.88 25.20 -7.45
C LEU A 701 -26.30 24.82 -7.03
N TYR A 702 -26.53 24.52 -5.75
CA TYR A 702 -27.80 23.95 -5.29
C TYR A 702 -29.03 24.88 -5.35
N LYS A 703 -28.87 26.18 -5.69
CA LYS A 703 -30.00 27.08 -5.96
C LYS A 703 -30.65 26.86 -7.35
N PHE A 704 -30.05 26.04 -8.23
CA PHE A 704 -30.55 25.80 -9.60
C PHE A 704 -30.93 24.35 -9.88
N VAL A 705 -30.36 23.38 -9.14
CA VAL A 705 -30.52 21.94 -9.45
C VAL A 705 -31.87 21.38 -8.97
N TYR A 706 -32.51 21.99 -7.98
CA TYR A 706 -33.69 21.42 -7.32
C TYR A 706 -34.94 21.37 -8.23
N GLU A 707 -35.10 22.34 -9.14
CA GLU A 707 -36.25 22.38 -10.07
C GLU A 707 -36.12 21.33 -11.19
N CYS A 708 -34.90 21.01 -11.64
CA CYS A 708 -34.67 20.10 -12.78
C CYS A 708 -34.84 18.60 -12.46
N CYS A 709 -34.92 18.18 -11.20
CA CYS A 709 -34.97 16.76 -10.83
C CYS A 709 -36.30 16.29 -10.21
N VAL A 710 -37.26 17.19 -9.99
CA VAL A 710 -38.55 16.85 -9.36
C VAL A 710 -39.72 17.01 -10.34
N SER A 711 -39.55 17.72 -11.47
CA SER A 711 -40.63 18.03 -12.41
C SER A 711 -40.50 17.34 -13.78
N SER A 712 -41.54 16.56 -14.10
CA SER A 712 -42.04 16.24 -15.45
C SER A 712 -41.18 15.46 -16.48
N ARG A 713 -41.93 14.64 -17.22
CA ARG A 713 -41.59 13.91 -18.45
C ARG A 713 -40.90 14.79 -19.50
N CYS A 714 -39.90 14.24 -20.19
CA CYS A 714 -39.60 14.59 -21.59
C CYS A 714 -39.85 13.36 -22.47
N CYS A 715 -40.51 13.55 -23.61
CA CYS A 715 -40.87 12.50 -24.56
C CYS A 715 -39.83 12.34 -25.68
N ASP A 716 -40.00 11.34 -26.54
CA ASP A 716 -39.49 11.40 -27.90
C ASP A 716 -39.96 12.67 -28.60
N THR A 717 -39.06 13.38 -29.30
CA THR A 717 -39.11 13.49 -30.77
C THR A 717 -37.90 14.25 -31.32
N SER A 718 -37.65 14.05 -32.61
CA SER A 718 -36.58 14.69 -33.38
C SER A 718 -36.89 16.14 -33.75
N PHE A 719 -35.88 17.01 -33.70
CA PHE A 719 -35.37 17.72 -34.88
C PHE A 719 -33.91 18.13 -34.68
#